data_AF-A0A9Q0XYY5-F1
#
_entry.id   AF-A0A9Q0XYY5-F1
#
_cell.length_a   1.000
_cell.length_b   1.000
_cell.length_c   1.000
_cell.angle_alpha   90.00
_cell.angle_beta   90.00
_cell.angle_gamma   90.00
#
_symmetry.space_group_name_H-M   'P 1'
#
loop_
_entity.id
_entity.type
_entity.pdbx_description
1 polymer ?
#
loop_
_entity_poly.entity_id
_entity_poly.type
_entity_poly.pdbx_seq_one_letter_code
_entity_poly.pdbx_strand_id
1 'polypeptide(L)'
;MNVWGSLVFFGLFVLCLDANPGIQVKITQKGLDFGTQFGLQFLKQRLKEEILEDWHGQNTSGFTGLNYRIFKIRIETVEFPSASASLIPGKGINLLIKEASATLTADWKLKSWIFRSSGRMAVFISGVSVTAVATISQDEIGRPILLLESCQGSVRYIDIQLDESSRWMYKVFANFLERPLRNSLSLNLCPTIDSEIQRINMELRQHQVRTHIDAFAVIDYSLINSPSIFKTFINLYFKGTIYPAANETEPPFKPNPFMLPDGVDSMLYIGVSEYFFQTASLAYYTSGAFDASVAEQLSAYFMLTTETFARIIPMITTRYRNSLPVMINLTATAAPVIKLHSGSFILVLAGSVDVLAVQPDSTIQSMFTLNVTAKTHVSLTLFEKNLVPALCLDSFNLSLAHSNIGFFKVSLLKNFVSFVLKNGIIPAANVMESTDMDIGQWVRATPSAVINMDKEFETPLCFVAEGPMKTWRRFNSKRFSNANLMPGKRERGWFLGCERESSGKDRVPLGVAAAMSRSYNDELQYLDKIDKNCWRIKKGFVPNMNVEGVFYVNDPLEKLMFEELRNACRGGGAGGFLPAMKQIGNVAALPGIVHRSIGLPDVHSGYGFAIGNMAAFDMNDPEAVVSPGGVGFDINCGVRLLRTNLDESDVQPVKEQLAQSMFDHIPVGVGSKGVIPMNAKDLEEALEMGVDWSLREGYAWAEDKEHCEEYGRMLQADPNKVSARAKKRGLPQLGTLGAGNHYAEIQIVDDIYNDYAARKMGIDHKGQVCVMIHSGSRGLGHQVATDALVAMEKAMKRDKIIVNDRQLACARIASQEGQDYLKGMAAAGNYAWVNRSSMTFLTRQAFAKVFNTTPDDLDMHVIYDVSHNIAKVEQHVVDGKERTLLVHRKGSTRAFPPHHPLIAVDYQLTGQPVLIGGTMGTCSYVLTGTEQGMTETFGTTCHGAGRALSRAKSRRNLDFQDVLDKLADMGIAIRVASPKLVMEEAPESYKNVTDVVNTCHAAGISKKAIKLRPIAVIKG
;
A
#
# COMPACT_ATOMS: atom_id res chain seq x y z
N MET A 1 -35.02 68.79 -20.19
CA MET A 1 -33.89 67.97 -20.67
C MET A 1 -32.80 68.00 -19.61
N ASN A 2 -32.82 67.34 -18.45
CA ASN A 2 -33.35 66.07 -17.98
C ASN A 2 -33.04 64.84 -18.85
N VAL A 3 -32.18 64.00 -18.26
CA VAL A 3 -32.15 62.53 -18.29
C VAL A 3 -31.03 61.87 -19.10
N TRP A 4 -30.44 62.49 -20.12
CA TRP A 4 -29.46 61.79 -20.97
C TRP A 4 -27.97 61.99 -20.61
N GLY A 5 -27.60 63.09 -19.95
CA GLY A 5 -26.20 63.35 -19.59
C GLY A 5 -25.71 62.56 -18.36
N SER A 6 -26.62 62.19 -17.45
CA SER A 6 -26.26 61.48 -16.20
C SER A 6 -26.19 59.96 -16.38
N LEU A 7 -26.74 59.41 -17.47
CA LEU A 7 -26.66 57.96 -17.76
C LEU A 7 -25.35 57.57 -18.45
N VAL A 8 -24.68 58.49 -19.14
CA VAL A 8 -23.38 58.20 -19.79
C VAL A 8 -22.22 58.23 -18.79
N PHE A 9 -22.30 59.06 -17.75
CA PHE A 9 -21.31 59.04 -16.66
C PHE A 9 -21.52 57.92 -15.63
N PHE A 10 -22.73 57.36 -15.52
CA PHE A 10 -23.00 56.16 -14.72
C PHE A 10 -22.78 54.84 -15.48
N GLY A 11 -22.56 54.90 -16.81
CA GLY A 11 -22.26 53.73 -17.65
C GLY A 11 -20.78 53.37 -17.77
N LEU A 12 -19.87 54.16 -17.19
CA LEU A 12 -18.42 53.88 -17.15
C LEU A 12 -17.93 53.31 -15.81
N PHE A 13 -18.83 53.11 -14.85
CA PHE A 13 -18.63 52.19 -13.73
C PHE A 13 -19.28 50.84 -14.05
N VAL A 14 -18.95 50.27 -15.21
CA VAL A 14 -19.10 48.82 -15.37
C VAL A 14 -17.97 48.20 -14.58
N LEU A 15 -18.31 47.81 -13.35
CA LEU A 15 -17.76 46.70 -12.61
C LEU A 15 -16.25 46.52 -12.83
N CYS A 16 -15.43 46.97 -11.87
CA CYS A 16 -14.37 46.06 -11.43
C CYS A 16 -15.09 44.78 -11.03
N LEU A 17 -15.27 43.86 -11.98
CA LEU A 17 -15.59 42.48 -11.72
C LEU A 17 -14.48 42.05 -10.78
N ASP A 18 -14.79 41.90 -9.49
CA ASP A 18 -13.91 41.23 -8.55
C ASP A 18 -13.43 39.98 -9.27
N ALA A 19 -12.13 39.93 -9.57
CA ALA A 19 -11.56 38.77 -10.26
C ALA A 19 -11.91 37.56 -9.40
N ASN A 20 -12.49 36.51 -9.97
CA ASN A 20 -12.76 35.32 -9.16
C ASN A 20 -11.42 34.69 -8.75
N PRO A 21 -11.30 34.12 -7.54
CA PRO A 21 -10.06 33.48 -7.11
C PRO A 21 -9.76 32.22 -7.92
N GLY A 22 -8.48 31.94 -8.16
CA GLY A 22 -8.02 30.61 -8.53
C GLY A 22 -8.02 29.66 -7.33
N ILE A 23 -7.75 30.20 -6.12
CA ILE A 23 -7.73 29.47 -4.85
C ILE A 23 -8.45 30.28 -3.77
N GLN A 24 -9.34 29.65 -3.02
CA GLN A 24 -10.05 30.26 -1.89
C GLN A 24 -9.68 29.52 -0.61
N VAL A 25 -9.37 30.25 0.46
CA VAL A 25 -9.06 29.67 1.78
C VAL A 25 -10.00 30.24 2.83
N LYS A 26 -10.63 29.36 3.62
CA LYS A 26 -11.49 29.73 4.75
C LYS A 26 -10.86 29.26 6.06
N ILE A 27 -10.53 30.21 6.94
CA ILE A 27 -10.00 29.95 8.28
C ILE A 27 -11.15 30.11 9.27
N THR A 28 -11.52 29.06 10.00
CA THR A 28 -12.62 29.13 10.98
C THR A 28 -12.16 29.62 12.34
N GLN A 29 -13.11 29.87 13.24
CA GLN A 29 -12.82 30.14 14.65
C GLN A 29 -11.97 29.04 15.28
N LYS A 30 -12.16 27.76 14.90
CA LYS A 30 -11.30 26.65 15.38
C LYS A 30 -9.85 26.84 14.92
N GLY A 31 -9.63 27.27 13.68
CA GLY A 31 -8.31 27.60 13.16
C GLY A 31 -7.68 28.79 13.87
N LEU A 32 -8.48 29.82 14.18
CA LEU A 32 -8.04 30.98 14.95
C LEU A 32 -7.66 30.62 16.40
N ASP A 33 -8.45 29.77 17.06
CA ASP A 33 -8.19 29.28 18.42
C ASP A 33 -6.89 28.47 18.46
N PHE A 34 -6.67 27.61 17.45
CA PHE A 34 -5.43 26.85 17.29
C PHE A 34 -4.23 27.78 17.08
N GLY A 35 -4.34 28.74 16.16
CA GLY A 35 -3.30 29.75 15.91
C GLY A 35 -2.96 30.55 17.17
N THR A 36 -3.96 30.86 18.00
CA THR A 36 -3.79 31.55 19.28
C THR A 36 -2.97 30.70 20.26
N GLN A 37 -3.28 29.41 20.40
CA GLN A 37 -2.51 28.52 21.29
C GLN A 37 -1.05 28.39 20.85
N PHE A 38 -0.80 28.22 19.56
CA PHE A 38 0.55 28.13 19.02
C PHE A 38 1.32 29.45 19.17
N GLY A 39 0.68 30.57 18.81
CA GLY A 39 1.24 31.92 18.96
C GLY A 39 1.63 32.25 20.40
N LEU A 40 0.84 31.83 21.39
CA LEU A 40 1.15 32.03 22.81
C LEU A 40 2.38 31.23 23.25
N GLN A 41 2.58 30.00 22.74
CA GLN A 41 3.78 29.20 23.05
C GLN A 41 5.03 29.84 22.44
N PHE A 42 4.94 30.27 21.18
CA PHE A 42 6.01 30.99 20.51
C PHE A 42 6.36 32.30 21.24
N LEU A 43 5.34 33.07 21.64
CA LEU A 43 5.50 34.29 22.42
C LEU A 43 6.18 34.02 23.78
N LYS A 44 5.78 32.95 24.49
CA LYS A 44 6.45 32.55 25.76
C LYS A 44 7.94 32.26 25.55
N GLN A 45 8.31 31.58 24.47
CA GLN A 45 9.69 31.26 24.18
C GLN A 45 10.49 32.52 23.85
N ARG A 46 9.96 33.39 22.97
CA ARG A 46 10.64 34.62 22.57
C ARG A 46 10.80 35.62 23.71
N LEU A 47 9.78 35.78 24.55
CA LEU A 47 9.89 36.64 25.73
C LEU A 47 11.01 36.19 26.68
N LYS A 48 11.34 34.90 26.76
CA LYS A 48 12.50 34.43 27.56
C LYS A 48 13.85 34.74 26.94
N GLU A 49 13.91 34.90 25.62
CA GLU A 49 15.13 35.20 24.86
C GLU A 49 15.39 36.71 24.74
N GLU A 50 14.39 37.55 25.04
CA GLU A 50 14.46 39.01 24.91
C GLU A 50 15.35 39.64 25.98
N ILE A 51 16.20 40.59 25.58
CA ILE A 51 17.03 41.40 26.47
C ILE A 51 16.31 42.74 26.68
N LEU A 52 15.70 42.92 27.85
CA LEU A 52 15.00 44.16 28.19
C LEU A 52 15.99 45.30 28.48
N GLU A 53 15.63 46.52 28.05
CA GLU A 53 16.45 47.73 28.23
C GLU A 53 16.69 48.09 29.71
N ASP A 54 17.85 48.69 29.99
CA ASP A 54 18.23 49.16 31.34
C ASP A 54 17.29 50.28 31.82
N TRP A 55 16.65 50.09 32.97
CA TRP A 55 15.84 51.14 33.59
C TRP A 55 16.69 52.06 34.46
N HIS A 56 16.50 53.36 34.31
CA HIS A 56 17.20 54.37 35.08
C HIS A 56 16.22 55.44 35.58
N GLY A 57 16.48 56.01 36.75
CA GLY A 57 15.68 57.10 37.28
C GLY A 57 16.43 57.94 38.30
N GLN A 58 16.04 59.20 38.38
CA GLN A 58 16.59 60.21 39.26
C GLN A 58 15.43 60.93 39.94
N ASN A 59 15.41 60.94 41.27
CA ASN A 59 14.41 61.70 42.02
C ASN A 59 15.08 62.85 42.80
N THR A 60 14.52 64.04 42.65
CA THR A 60 14.97 65.30 43.27
C THR A 60 13.94 65.88 44.25
N SER A 61 13.15 65.03 44.92
CA SER A 61 12.21 65.48 45.95
C SER A 61 12.66 65.06 47.37
N GLY A 62 13.17 66.03 48.15
CA GLY A 62 13.62 65.89 49.55
C GLY A 62 15.14 65.75 49.74
N PHE A 63 15.62 65.92 50.99
CA PHE A 63 17.03 66.04 51.44
C PHE A 63 18.00 64.88 51.07
N THR A 64 17.62 63.94 50.20
CA THR A 64 18.47 62.86 49.71
C THR A 64 18.17 62.58 48.23
N GLY A 65 18.98 63.09 47.31
CA GLY A 65 18.91 62.71 45.89
C GLY A 65 19.23 61.23 45.71
N LEU A 66 18.33 60.48 45.07
CA LEU A 66 18.43 59.04 44.86
C LEU A 66 18.46 58.74 43.36
N ASN A 67 19.60 58.22 42.91
CA ASN A 67 19.78 57.74 41.54
C ASN A 67 19.82 56.21 41.54
N TYR A 68 18.99 55.58 40.70
CA TYR A 68 18.96 54.13 40.56
C TYR A 68 19.15 53.71 39.11
N ARG A 69 19.75 52.52 38.93
CA ARG A 69 19.89 51.82 37.66
C ARG A 69 19.57 50.35 37.86
N ILE A 70 18.70 49.81 37.03
CA ILE A 70 18.33 48.40 36.94
C ILE A 70 18.80 47.91 35.58
N PHE A 71 19.56 46.82 35.54
CA PHE A 71 20.26 46.36 34.34
C PHE A 71 20.37 44.84 34.33
N LYS A 72 20.67 44.27 33.16
CA LYS A 72 20.63 42.80 32.91
C LYS A 72 19.28 42.18 33.30
N ILE A 73 18.20 42.83 32.89
CA ILE A 73 16.85 42.34 33.14
C ILE A 73 16.62 41.09 32.28
N ARG A 74 16.20 39.98 32.89
CA ARG A 74 15.91 38.71 32.22
C ARG A 74 14.53 38.20 32.60
N ILE A 75 13.81 37.68 31.63
CA ILE A 75 12.50 37.06 31.84
C ILE A 75 12.71 35.56 32.15
N GLU A 76 12.40 35.12 33.36
CA GLU A 76 12.56 33.73 33.78
C GLU A 76 11.34 32.87 33.38
N THR A 77 10.15 33.38 33.68
CA THR A 77 8.88 32.70 33.44
C THR A 77 7.82 33.68 32.95
N VAL A 78 6.95 33.20 32.06
CA VAL A 78 5.76 33.92 31.58
C VAL A 78 4.60 32.95 31.49
N GLU A 79 3.47 33.33 32.07
CA GLU A 79 2.23 32.55 32.05
C GLU A 79 1.07 33.36 31.48
N PHE A 80 0.28 32.70 30.64
CA PHE A 80 -0.93 33.23 30.01
C PHE A 80 -2.10 32.32 30.39
N PRO A 81 -2.72 32.53 31.57
CA PRO A 81 -3.77 31.64 32.07
C PRO A 81 -5.08 31.79 31.29
N SER A 82 -5.35 32.98 30.74
CA SER A 82 -6.51 33.25 29.91
C SER A 82 -6.10 34.08 28.71
N ALA A 83 -6.22 33.50 27.52
CA ALA A 83 -6.00 34.18 26.26
C ALA A 83 -6.96 33.63 25.20
N SER A 84 -7.61 34.53 24.45
CA SER A 84 -8.54 34.18 23.38
C SER A 84 -8.43 35.15 22.22
N ALA A 85 -8.79 34.67 21.03
CA ALA A 85 -8.96 35.51 19.85
C ALA A 85 -10.36 35.33 19.28
N SER A 86 -10.98 36.40 18.81
CA SER A 86 -12.33 36.40 18.25
C SER A 86 -12.39 37.25 16.98
N LEU A 87 -13.22 36.86 16.03
CA LEU A 87 -13.41 37.62 14.80
C LEU A 87 -14.43 38.76 14.98
N ILE A 88 -14.10 39.94 14.48
CA ILE A 88 -15.02 41.07 14.37
C ILE A 88 -15.42 41.21 12.89
N PRO A 89 -16.69 40.94 12.54
CA PRO A 89 -17.16 41.02 11.15
C PRO A 89 -16.81 42.35 10.48
N GLY A 90 -16.22 42.29 9.29
CA GLY A 90 -15.82 43.47 8.52
C GLY A 90 -14.69 44.32 9.12
N LYS A 91 -14.10 43.92 10.25
CA LYS A 91 -12.96 44.62 10.87
C LYS A 91 -11.70 43.78 10.91
N GLY A 92 -11.66 42.73 11.73
CA GLY A 92 -10.38 42.15 12.11
C GLY A 92 -10.45 41.03 13.15
N ILE A 93 -9.29 40.72 13.72
CA ILE A 93 -9.09 39.80 14.83
C ILE A 93 -8.95 40.61 16.12
N ASN A 94 -9.77 40.27 17.12
CA ASN A 94 -9.67 40.80 18.48
C ASN A 94 -8.97 39.79 19.38
N LEU A 95 -7.78 40.13 19.86
CA LEU A 95 -6.98 39.38 20.82
C LEU A 95 -7.24 39.89 22.23
N LEU A 96 -7.50 38.98 23.16
CA LEU A 96 -7.76 39.27 24.57
C LEU A 96 -6.90 38.36 25.44
N ILE A 97 -5.99 38.95 26.21
CA ILE A 97 -5.16 38.28 27.23
C ILE A 97 -5.57 38.84 28.60
N LYS A 98 -5.86 37.95 29.55
CA LYS A 98 -6.26 38.31 30.91
C LYS A 98 -5.43 37.58 31.94
N GLU A 99 -5.15 38.28 33.04
CA GLU A 99 -4.47 37.73 34.22
C GLU A 99 -3.10 37.11 33.92
N ALA A 100 -2.40 37.60 32.90
CA ALA A 100 -1.05 37.13 32.59
C ALA A 100 -0.06 37.53 33.69
N SER A 101 0.97 36.71 33.86
CA SER A 101 2.01 36.90 34.88
C SER A 101 3.39 36.62 34.32
N ALA A 102 4.40 37.26 34.91
CA ALA A 102 5.80 37.07 34.53
C ALA A 102 6.71 37.21 35.75
N THR A 103 7.79 36.43 35.77
CA THR A 103 8.87 36.58 36.76
C THR A 103 10.13 37.04 36.06
N LEU A 104 10.73 38.11 36.57
CA LEU A 104 11.95 38.72 36.04
C LEU A 104 13.07 38.64 37.08
N THR A 105 14.32 38.52 36.62
CA THR A 105 15.51 38.75 37.44
C THR A 105 16.27 39.96 36.90
N ALA A 106 16.84 40.78 37.78
CA ALA A 106 17.64 41.93 37.37
C ALA A 106 18.72 42.30 38.40
N ASP A 107 19.80 42.91 37.94
CA ASP A 107 20.80 43.54 38.81
C ASP A 107 20.38 45.00 39.05
N TRP A 108 20.65 45.53 40.24
CA TRP A 108 20.41 46.93 40.56
C TRP A 108 21.60 47.62 41.21
N LYS A 109 21.69 48.92 40.96
CA LYS A 109 22.64 49.85 41.57
C LYS A 109 21.90 51.09 42.04
N LEU A 110 22.14 51.46 43.29
CA LEU A 110 21.59 52.65 43.92
C LEU A 110 22.74 53.55 44.40
N LYS A 111 22.63 54.83 44.08
CA LYS A 111 23.58 55.87 44.46
C LYS A 111 22.82 57.02 45.12
N SER A 112 23.11 57.22 46.39
CA SER A 112 22.74 58.41 47.17
C SER A 112 24.00 59.20 47.54
N TRP A 113 23.83 60.41 48.07
CA TRP A 113 24.95 61.21 48.58
C TRP A 113 25.60 60.61 49.84
N ILE A 114 24.89 59.74 50.57
CA ILE A 114 25.35 59.15 51.85
C ILE A 114 25.82 57.68 51.69
N PHE A 115 25.32 56.94 50.69
CA PHE A 115 25.67 55.53 50.52
C PHE A 115 25.50 55.04 49.07
N ARG A 116 26.16 53.92 48.76
CA ARG A 116 26.02 53.17 47.50
C ARG A 116 25.67 51.73 47.82
N SER A 117 24.74 51.15 47.08
CA SER A 117 24.31 49.76 47.26
C SER A 117 24.06 49.12 45.90
N SER A 118 24.29 47.82 45.79
CA SER A 118 23.96 47.04 44.61
C SER A 118 23.57 45.63 45.02
N GLY A 119 22.75 44.97 44.23
CA GLY A 119 22.34 43.59 44.49
C GLY A 119 21.55 43.02 43.33
N ARG A 120 20.96 41.84 43.54
CA ARG A 120 19.98 41.24 42.63
C ARG A 120 18.57 41.51 43.13
N MET A 121 17.63 41.54 42.19
CA MET A 121 16.20 41.59 42.47
C MET A 121 15.46 40.57 41.63
N ALA A 122 14.37 40.05 42.19
CA ALA A 122 13.32 39.34 41.46
C ALA A 122 12.08 40.23 41.39
N VAL A 123 11.48 40.36 40.22
CA VAL A 123 10.25 41.13 40.00
C VAL A 123 9.16 40.17 39.55
N PHE A 124 8.06 40.13 40.31
CA PHE A 124 6.89 39.34 40.00
C PHE A 124 5.79 40.26 39.49
N ILE A 125 5.39 40.06 38.24
CA ILE A 125 4.33 40.82 37.58
C ILE A 125 3.10 39.93 37.53
N SER A 126 1.94 40.43 37.96
CA SER A 126 0.67 39.70 37.86
C SER A 126 -0.50 40.61 37.49
N GLY A 127 -1.54 39.99 36.93
CA GLY A 127 -2.72 40.70 36.46
C GLY A 127 -2.46 41.57 35.22
N VAL A 128 -1.58 41.12 34.32
CA VAL A 128 -1.38 41.78 33.02
C VAL A 128 -2.56 41.47 32.12
N SER A 129 -3.20 42.51 31.59
CA SER A 129 -4.32 42.39 30.66
C SER A 129 -4.05 43.18 29.39
N VAL A 130 -4.25 42.55 28.24
CA VAL A 130 -4.06 43.15 26.91
C VAL A 130 -5.29 42.88 26.05
N THR A 131 -5.81 43.93 25.44
CA THR A 131 -6.85 43.85 24.40
C THR A 131 -6.31 44.52 23.16
N ALA A 132 -6.23 43.82 22.04
CA ALA A 132 -5.73 44.35 20.77
C ALA A 132 -6.64 43.94 19.61
N VAL A 133 -6.99 44.89 18.75
CA VAL A 133 -7.74 44.65 17.51
C VAL A 133 -6.81 44.89 16.34
N ALA A 134 -6.56 43.84 15.56
CA ALA A 134 -5.76 43.90 14.34
C ALA A 134 -6.64 43.62 13.12
N THR A 135 -6.54 44.45 12.09
CA THR A 135 -7.20 44.24 10.80
C THR A 135 -6.25 43.55 9.83
N ILE A 136 -6.81 42.74 8.92
CA ILE A 136 -6.05 42.05 7.88
C ILE A 136 -6.43 42.69 6.54
N SER A 137 -5.43 43.12 5.78
CA SER A 137 -5.61 43.68 4.44
C SER A 137 -4.56 43.11 3.48
N GLN A 138 -4.43 43.71 2.31
CA GLN A 138 -3.37 43.42 1.35
C GLN A 138 -2.58 44.69 0.98
N ASP A 139 -1.34 44.53 0.53
CA ASP A 139 -0.57 45.59 -0.12
C ASP A 139 -0.88 45.69 -1.64
N GLU A 140 -0.21 46.60 -2.34
CA GLU A 140 -0.41 46.86 -3.78
C GLU A 140 -0.11 45.65 -4.69
N ILE A 141 0.63 44.66 -4.18
CA ILE A 141 1.04 43.45 -4.92
C ILE A 141 0.30 42.20 -4.36
N GLY A 142 -0.71 42.39 -3.50
CA GLY A 142 -1.54 41.32 -2.96
C GLY A 142 -0.87 40.51 -1.83
N ARG A 143 0.12 41.04 -1.11
CA ARG A 143 0.65 40.41 0.11
C ARG A 143 -0.24 40.72 1.30
N PRO A 144 -0.53 39.74 2.19
CA PRO A 144 -1.28 40.02 3.41
C PRO A 144 -0.51 40.99 4.31
N ILE A 145 -1.22 41.96 4.89
CA ILE A 145 -0.69 42.88 5.89
C ILE A 145 -1.59 42.92 7.11
N LEU A 146 -0.98 43.06 8.29
CA LEU A 146 -1.67 43.22 9.56
C LEU A 146 -1.54 44.67 10.03
N LEU A 147 -2.65 45.30 10.42
CA LEU A 147 -2.65 46.67 10.94
C LEU A 147 -3.28 46.69 12.33
N LEU A 148 -2.60 47.26 13.31
CA LEU A 148 -3.14 47.42 14.66
C LEU A 148 -4.11 48.60 14.68
N GLU A 149 -5.41 48.34 14.82
CA GLU A 149 -6.46 49.37 14.88
C GLU A 149 -6.57 49.97 16.29
N SER A 150 -6.48 49.11 17.31
CA SER A 150 -6.48 49.57 18.71
C SER A 150 -5.74 48.58 19.60
N CYS A 151 -5.10 49.10 20.66
CA CYS A 151 -4.50 48.30 21.71
C CYS A 151 -4.67 48.98 23.07
N GLN A 152 -5.02 48.20 24.08
CA GLN A 152 -5.08 48.61 25.48
C GLN A 152 -4.34 47.58 26.33
N GLY A 153 -3.37 48.04 27.11
CA GLY A 153 -2.60 47.20 28.03
C GLY A 153 -2.65 47.76 29.45
N SER A 154 -2.77 46.89 30.45
CA SER A 154 -2.67 47.29 31.85
C SER A 154 -1.97 46.22 32.69
N VAL A 155 -1.29 46.66 33.75
CA VAL A 155 -0.62 45.81 34.73
C VAL A 155 -1.20 46.10 36.11
N ARG A 156 -1.77 45.08 36.77
CA ARG A 156 -2.45 45.26 38.06
C ARG A 156 -1.49 45.29 39.25
N TYR A 157 -0.55 44.35 39.32
CA TYR A 157 0.31 44.17 40.48
C TYR A 157 1.76 43.89 40.08
N ILE A 158 2.69 44.47 40.83
CA ILE A 158 4.13 44.23 40.73
C ILE A 158 4.66 44.04 42.15
N ASP A 159 5.30 42.91 42.42
CA ASP A 159 6.06 42.66 43.65
C ASP A 159 7.55 42.62 43.33
N ILE A 160 8.37 43.22 44.19
CA ILE A 160 9.82 43.32 44.00
C ILE A 160 10.50 42.75 45.24
N GLN A 161 11.23 41.67 45.05
CA GLN A 161 12.01 41.01 46.09
C GLN A 161 13.50 41.26 45.87
N LEU A 162 14.20 41.66 46.94
CA LEU A 162 15.63 42.01 46.90
C LEU A 162 16.42 40.95 47.66
N ASP A 163 17.55 40.51 47.09
CA ASP A 163 18.28 39.30 47.51
C ASP A 163 19.13 39.45 48.79
N GLU A 164 18.87 40.44 49.64
CA GLU A 164 19.59 40.60 50.93
C GLU A 164 18.64 40.89 52.11
N SER A 165 18.78 40.04 53.12
CA SER A 165 18.02 40.03 54.36
C SER A 165 18.13 41.34 55.17
N SER A 166 16.97 41.97 55.39
CA SER A 166 16.66 42.73 56.62
C SER A 166 17.33 44.09 56.84
N ARG A 167 17.17 45.05 55.91
CA ARG A 167 17.17 46.50 56.24
C ARG A 167 15.88 47.14 55.73
N TRP A 168 15.16 47.85 56.61
CA TRP A 168 13.90 48.54 56.29
C TRP A 168 13.99 49.45 55.05
N MET A 169 15.16 50.00 54.76
CA MET A 169 15.44 50.84 53.59
C MET A 169 15.24 50.13 52.24
N TYR A 170 15.42 48.81 52.17
CA TYR A 170 15.19 48.03 50.93
C TYR A 170 13.70 47.83 50.63
N LYS A 171 12.86 47.71 51.66
CA LYS A 171 11.39 47.66 51.50
C LYS A 171 10.82 49.01 51.03
N VAL A 172 11.42 50.11 51.49
CA VAL A 172 11.09 51.47 50.99
C VAL A 172 11.49 51.63 49.52
N PHE A 173 12.65 51.11 49.11
CA PHE A 173 13.08 51.14 47.71
C PHE A 173 12.21 50.26 46.80
N ALA A 174 11.82 49.06 47.23
CA ALA A 174 10.89 48.20 46.49
C ALA A 174 9.52 48.90 46.25
N ASN A 175 8.93 49.47 47.30
CA ASN A 175 7.67 50.23 47.20
C ASN A 175 7.81 51.49 46.31
N PHE A 176 8.99 52.11 46.31
CA PHE A 176 9.28 53.27 45.47
C PHE A 176 9.35 52.91 43.98
N LEU A 177 9.89 51.74 43.64
CA LEU A 177 10.01 51.26 42.26
C LEU A 177 8.71 50.71 41.69
N GLU A 178 7.78 50.23 42.52
CA GLU A 178 6.54 49.59 42.07
C GLU A 178 5.73 50.48 41.10
N ARG A 179 5.49 51.75 41.46
CA ARG A 179 4.65 52.66 40.66
C ARG A 179 5.32 53.11 39.34
N PRO A 180 6.59 53.54 39.32
CA PRO A 180 7.31 53.82 38.08
C PRO A 180 7.38 52.61 37.13
N LEU A 181 7.66 51.42 37.66
CA LEU A 181 7.74 50.20 36.85
C LEU A 181 6.37 49.79 36.32
N ARG A 182 5.31 49.86 37.13
CA ARG A 182 3.95 49.56 36.69
C ARG A 182 3.48 50.49 35.58
N ASN A 183 3.76 51.79 35.71
CA ASN A 183 3.41 52.78 34.70
C ASN A 183 4.22 52.58 33.42
N SER A 184 5.53 52.36 33.53
CA SER A 184 6.40 52.14 32.37
C SER A 184 6.03 50.86 31.62
N LEU A 185 5.81 49.75 32.32
CA LEU A 185 5.36 48.50 31.70
C LEU A 185 4.00 48.67 31.03
N SER A 186 3.02 49.30 31.71
CA SER A 186 1.68 49.50 31.13
C SER A 186 1.71 50.38 29.87
N LEU A 187 2.56 51.41 29.82
CA LEU A 187 2.72 52.28 28.67
C LEU A 187 3.43 51.59 27.49
N ASN A 188 4.36 50.67 27.77
CA ASN A 188 5.17 50.03 26.75
C ASN A 188 4.55 48.75 26.16
N LEU A 189 3.49 48.19 26.75
CA LEU A 189 2.82 46.98 26.24
C LEU A 189 2.33 47.14 24.80
N CYS A 190 1.57 48.19 24.50
CA CYS A 190 1.00 48.40 23.17
C CYS A 190 2.02 48.80 22.10
N PRO A 191 2.98 49.71 22.36
CA PRO A 191 4.09 49.95 21.44
C PRO A 191 4.89 48.68 21.11
N THR A 192 5.08 47.78 22.09
CA THR A 192 5.74 46.49 21.85
C THR A 192 4.93 45.60 20.93
N ILE A 193 3.61 45.51 21.13
CA ILE A 193 2.70 44.75 20.25
C ILE A 193 2.70 45.32 18.83
N ASP A 194 2.66 46.65 18.69
CA ASP A 194 2.74 47.31 17.38
C ASP A 194 4.08 47.01 16.69
N SER A 195 5.20 47.10 17.42
CA SER A 195 6.53 46.74 16.90
C SER A 195 6.60 45.29 16.41
N GLU A 196 6.02 44.34 17.14
CA GLU A 196 5.97 42.94 16.70
C GLU A 196 5.05 42.75 15.48
N ILE A 197 3.94 43.49 15.38
CA ILE A 197 3.11 43.49 14.16
C ILE A 197 3.90 44.05 12.97
N GLN A 198 4.67 45.13 13.16
CA GLN A 198 5.54 45.67 12.10
C GLN A 198 6.62 44.67 11.69
N ARG A 199 7.15 43.90 12.65
CA ARG A 199 8.11 42.82 12.38
C ARG A 199 7.46 41.70 11.56
N ILE A 200 6.26 41.25 11.93
CA ILE A 200 5.49 40.27 11.16
C ILE A 200 5.24 40.80 9.74
N ASN A 201 4.84 42.06 9.59
CA ASN A 201 4.68 42.67 8.27
C ASN A 201 6.00 42.73 7.49
N MET A 202 7.13 42.93 8.15
CA MET A 202 8.45 42.90 7.51
C MET A 202 8.79 41.50 7.01
N GLU A 203 8.49 40.46 7.77
CA GLU A 203 8.63 39.06 7.35
C GLU A 203 7.66 38.73 6.19
N LEU A 204 6.40 39.13 6.28
CA LEU A 204 5.40 38.95 5.21
C LEU A 204 5.79 39.68 3.91
N ARG A 205 6.48 40.83 4.00
CA ARG A 205 7.02 41.55 2.83
C ARG A 205 8.17 40.81 2.14
N GLN A 206 8.91 39.96 2.86
CA GLN A 206 9.99 39.15 2.27
C GLN A 206 9.45 38.00 1.42
N HIS A 207 8.20 37.57 1.66
CA HIS A 207 7.57 36.56 0.82
C HIS A 207 7.21 37.13 -0.54
N GLN A 208 7.69 36.46 -1.58
CA GLN A 208 7.28 36.73 -2.95
C GLN A 208 5.87 36.17 -3.16
N VAL A 209 4.97 36.92 -3.77
CA VAL A 209 3.63 36.42 -4.16
C VAL A 209 3.68 35.54 -5.41
N ARG A 210 4.85 35.51 -6.06
CA ARG A 210 5.17 34.63 -7.17
C ARG A 210 6.32 33.75 -6.78
N THR A 211 6.22 32.45 -7.04
CA THR A 211 7.32 31.52 -6.81
C THR A 211 7.40 30.53 -7.96
N HIS A 212 8.61 30.12 -8.30
CA HIS A 212 8.80 28.96 -9.17
C HIS A 212 8.23 27.73 -8.48
N ILE A 213 7.41 26.99 -9.21
CA ILE A 213 7.04 25.62 -8.85
C ILE A 213 8.22 24.73 -9.24
N ASP A 214 8.68 24.86 -10.48
CA ASP A 214 9.81 24.14 -11.05
C ASP A 214 10.44 24.91 -12.24
N ALA A 215 11.17 24.20 -13.11
CA ALA A 215 11.80 24.78 -14.29
C ALA A 215 10.82 25.25 -15.37
N PHE A 216 9.57 24.78 -15.34
CA PHE A 216 8.56 25.03 -16.37
C PHE A 216 7.48 26.01 -15.91
N ALA A 217 7.19 26.09 -14.61
CA ALA A 217 6.04 26.83 -14.11
C ALA A 217 6.35 27.77 -12.93
N VAL A 218 5.65 28.91 -12.91
CA VAL A 218 5.63 29.90 -11.81
C VAL A 218 4.20 30.10 -11.35
N ILE A 219 3.93 30.04 -10.05
CA ILE A 219 2.60 30.30 -9.48
C ILE A 219 2.52 31.73 -8.94
N ASP A 220 1.45 32.45 -9.29
CA ASP A 220 1.05 33.72 -8.67
C ASP A 220 -0.12 33.48 -7.72
N TYR A 221 0.15 33.75 -6.45
CA TYR A 221 -0.78 33.63 -5.36
C TYR A 221 -0.96 34.94 -4.60
N SER A 222 -0.87 36.07 -5.29
CA SER A 222 -1.29 37.34 -4.74
C SER A 222 -2.75 37.26 -4.27
N LEU A 223 -3.05 37.86 -3.13
CA LEU A 223 -4.43 38.17 -2.78
C LEU A 223 -5.01 39.10 -3.85
N ILE A 224 -6.22 38.80 -4.29
CA ILE A 224 -6.94 39.60 -5.31
C ILE A 224 -7.78 40.71 -4.68
N ASN A 225 -8.18 40.52 -3.42
CA ASN A 225 -8.91 41.47 -2.61
C ASN A 225 -8.58 41.28 -1.12
N SER A 226 -8.90 42.28 -0.30
CA SER A 226 -8.72 42.19 1.14
C SER A 226 -9.55 41.03 1.72
N PRO A 227 -9.04 40.31 2.74
CA PRO A 227 -9.74 39.21 3.38
C PRO A 227 -11.14 39.58 3.87
N SER A 228 -12.12 38.72 3.59
CA SER A 228 -13.49 38.91 4.08
C SER A 228 -13.67 38.26 5.44
N ILE A 229 -13.94 39.06 6.47
CA ILE A 229 -14.05 38.60 7.86
C ILE A 229 -15.51 38.49 8.27
N PHE A 230 -15.92 37.28 8.65
CA PHE A 230 -17.24 36.94 9.18
C PHE A 230 -17.16 36.64 10.67
N LYS A 231 -18.31 36.41 11.30
CA LYS A 231 -18.39 36.14 12.75
C LYS A 231 -17.63 34.88 13.18
N THR A 232 -17.54 33.89 12.29
CA THR A 232 -17.01 32.55 12.59
C THR A 232 -15.89 32.10 11.66
N PHE A 233 -15.56 32.88 10.63
CA PHE A 233 -14.48 32.55 9.69
C PHE A 233 -13.93 33.77 8.95
N ILE A 234 -12.73 33.63 8.40
CA ILE A 234 -12.07 34.56 7.48
C ILE A 234 -11.96 33.87 6.12
N ASN A 235 -12.39 34.53 5.04
CA ASN A 235 -12.10 34.10 3.67
C ASN A 235 -10.92 34.90 3.09
N LEU A 236 -9.97 34.17 2.51
CA LEU A 236 -8.85 34.66 1.73
C LEU A 236 -9.07 34.23 0.28
N TYR A 237 -8.78 35.13 -0.66
CA TYR A 237 -8.99 34.89 -2.08
C TYR A 237 -7.67 35.14 -2.81
N PHE A 238 -7.08 34.06 -3.32
CA PHE A 238 -5.78 34.09 -3.99
C PHE A 238 -5.96 33.96 -5.50
N LYS A 239 -5.09 34.64 -6.26
CA LYS A 239 -5.11 34.64 -7.72
C LYS A 239 -5.00 33.23 -8.30
N GLY A 240 -4.03 32.44 -7.83
CA GLY A 240 -3.89 31.02 -8.19
C GLY A 240 -3.68 30.81 -9.69
N THR A 241 -2.97 31.72 -10.35
CA THR A 241 -2.63 31.61 -11.78
C THR A 241 -1.25 31.01 -11.91
N ILE A 242 -1.09 29.99 -12.77
CA ILE A 242 0.21 29.41 -13.10
C ILE A 242 0.64 29.88 -14.48
N TYR A 243 1.86 30.40 -14.56
CA TYR A 243 2.49 30.93 -15.75
C TYR A 243 3.62 30.01 -16.24
N PRO A 244 3.88 29.97 -17.55
CA PRO A 244 5.14 29.43 -18.09
C PRO A 244 6.33 30.21 -17.50
N ALA A 245 7.35 29.51 -17.02
CA ALA A 245 8.52 30.13 -16.38
C ALA A 245 9.30 31.06 -17.34
N ALA A 246 9.23 30.81 -18.65
CA ALA A 246 9.88 31.63 -19.66
C ALA A 246 9.04 32.86 -20.09
N ASN A 247 7.73 32.86 -19.86
CA ASN A 247 6.83 33.90 -20.35
C ASN A 247 5.55 34.03 -19.51
N GLU A 248 5.48 35.06 -18.66
CA GLU A 248 4.36 35.33 -17.75
C GLU A 248 3.17 36.06 -18.41
N THR A 249 2.76 35.63 -19.60
CA THR A 249 1.54 36.17 -20.23
C THR A 249 0.28 35.64 -19.57
N GLU A 250 -0.73 36.51 -19.37
CA GLU A 250 -2.03 36.10 -18.82
C GLU A 250 -2.69 35.01 -19.70
N PRO A 251 -3.24 33.95 -19.07
CA PRO A 251 -3.88 32.87 -19.78
C PRO A 251 -5.17 33.36 -20.46
N PRO A 252 -5.58 32.75 -21.59
CA PRO A 252 -6.71 33.21 -22.39
C PRO A 252 -8.09 32.91 -21.76
N PHE A 253 -8.13 32.31 -20.58
CA PHE A 253 -9.35 31.96 -19.84
C PHE A 253 -9.48 32.79 -18.56
N LYS A 254 -10.70 32.89 -18.02
CA LYS A 254 -11.01 33.62 -16.78
C LYS A 254 -11.53 32.65 -15.72
N PRO A 255 -11.25 32.91 -14.43
CA PRO A 255 -11.75 32.07 -13.34
C PRO A 255 -13.27 32.21 -13.20
N ASN A 256 -13.95 31.07 -13.05
CA ASN A 256 -15.36 31.01 -12.68
C ASN A 256 -15.50 31.19 -11.16
N PRO A 257 -16.57 31.83 -10.68
CA PRO A 257 -16.84 31.92 -9.25
C PRO A 257 -17.10 30.53 -8.69
N PHE A 258 -16.63 30.27 -7.48
CA PHE A 258 -16.96 29.07 -6.73
C PHE A 258 -17.08 29.40 -5.25
N MET A 259 -17.77 28.53 -4.51
CA MET A 259 -18.04 28.72 -3.09
C MET A 259 -17.54 27.53 -2.28
N LEU A 260 -16.88 27.82 -1.16
CA LEU A 260 -16.53 26.81 -0.16
C LEU A 260 -17.75 26.41 0.68
N PRO A 261 -17.85 25.15 1.15
CA PRO A 261 -18.93 24.67 2.01
C PRO A 261 -19.16 25.56 3.23
N ASP A 262 -20.41 25.72 3.66
CA ASP A 262 -20.79 26.53 4.82
C ASP A 262 -20.37 25.91 6.18
N GLY A 263 -19.80 24.71 6.17
CA GLY A 263 -19.31 24.02 7.36
C GLY A 263 -18.28 24.86 8.14
N VAL A 264 -18.35 24.76 9.47
CA VAL A 264 -17.38 25.34 10.41
C VAL A 264 -16.70 24.27 11.28
N ASP A 265 -16.84 23.01 10.87
CA ASP A 265 -16.42 21.85 11.65
C ASP A 265 -14.90 21.70 11.69
N SER A 266 -14.19 22.28 10.72
CA SER A 266 -12.74 22.09 10.59
C SER A 266 -11.99 23.41 10.65
N MET A 267 -10.67 23.35 10.90
CA MET A 267 -9.87 24.56 11.15
C MET A 267 -9.68 25.40 9.89
N LEU A 268 -9.55 24.72 8.75
CA LEU A 268 -9.19 25.30 7.46
C LEU A 268 -9.97 24.58 6.36
N TYR A 269 -10.53 25.36 5.43
CA TYR A 269 -11.01 24.86 4.14
C TYR A 269 -10.19 25.49 3.02
N ILE A 270 -9.71 24.69 2.07
CA ILE A 270 -9.01 25.16 0.87
C ILE A 270 -9.78 24.69 -0.35
N GLY A 271 -10.15 25.63 -1.22
CA GLY A 271 -10.85 25.37 -2.47
C GLY A 271 -9.98 25.74 -3.64
N VAL A 272 -9.86 24.85 -4.62
CA VAL A 272 -9.07 25.08 -5.84
C VAL A 272 -10.00 25.01 -7.04
N SER A 273 -10.00 26.08 -7.85
CA SER A 273 -10.85 26.19 -9.02
C SER A 273 -10.35 25.32 -10.19
N GLU A 274 -11.24 25.04 -11.15
CA GLU A 274 -10.83 24.44 -12.43
C GLU A 274 -9.84 25.34 -13.18
N TYR A 275 -9.97 26.66 -13.02
CA TYR A 275 -9.07 27.65 -13.60
C TYR A 275 -7.61 27.41 -13.19
N PHE A 276 -7.35 27.14 -11.91
CA PHE A 276 -6.00 26.82 -11.43
C PHE A 276 -5.37 25.69 -12.25
N PHE A 277 -6.07 24.56 -12.40
CA PHE A 277 -5.60 23.40 -13.14
C PHE A 277 -5.45 23.68 -14.64
N GLN A 278 -6.34 24.48 -15.23
CA GLN A 278 -6.23 24.89 -16.63
C GLN A 278 -4.99 25.76 -16.87
N THR A 279 -4.67 26.70 -15.95
CA THR A 279 -3.47 27.55 -16.06
C THR A 279 -2.20 26.71 -15.92
N ALA A 280 -2.18 25.77 -14.98
CA ALA A 280 -1.07 24.83 -14.81
C ALA A 280 -0.82 24.05 -16.10
N SER A 281 -1.86 23.41 -16.61
CA SER A 281 -1.78 22.60 -17.82
C SER A 281 -1.26 23.39 -19.03
N LEU A 282 -1.75 24.62 -19.22
CA LEU A 282 -1.27 25.48 -20.30
C LEU A 282 0.20 25.87 -20.10
N ALA A 283 0.61 26.20 -18.88
CA ALA A 283 1.99 26.59 -18.56
C ALA A 283 2.98 25.47 -18.85
N TYR A 284 2.69 24.25 -18.37
CA TYR A 284 3.52 23.07 -18.62
C TYR A 284 3.56 22.70 -20.11
N TYR A 285 2.41 22.77 -20.80
CA TYR A 285 2.34 22.49 -22.23
C TYR A 285 3.15 23.46 -23.07
N THR A 286 2.97 24.77 -22.86
CA THR A 286 3.69 25.80 -23.63
C THR A 286 5.18 25.84 -23.31
N SER A 287 5.59 25.31 -22.16
CA SER A 287 7.01 25.17 -21.77
C SER A 287 7.65 23.86 -22.26
N GLY A 288 6.92 23.02 -23.02
CA GLY A 288 7.43 21.77 -23.59
C GLY A 288 7.57 20.62 -22.58
N ALA A 289 6.97 20.73 -21.38
CA ALA A 289 7.10 19.71 -20.34
C ALA A 289 6.44 18.37 -20.71
N PHE A 290 5.53 18.37 -21.69
CA PHE A 290 4.84 17.18 -22.19
C PHE A 290 5.45 16.60 -23.48
N ASP A 291 6.58 17.14 -23.94
CA ASP A 291 7.32 16.57 -25.07
C ASP A 291 8.32 15.53 -24.54
N ALA A 292 7.95 14.26 -24.63
CA ALA A 292 8.75 13.16 -24.12
C ALA A 292 9.13 12.20 -25.24
N SER A 293 10.43 12.14 -25.54
CA SER A 293 10.97 11.01 -26.30
C SER A 293 11.02 9.81 -25.35
N VAL A 294 10.07 8.89 -25.52
CA VAL A 294 9.99 7.70 -24.67
C VAL A 294 11.02 6.64 -25.05
N ALA A 295 11.99 7.01 -25.88
CA ALA A 295 13.10 6.16 -26.30
C ALA A 295 13.90 5.64 -25.11
N GLU A 296 14.32 6.49 -24.17
CA GLU A 296 15.18 6.08 -23.05
C GLU A 296 14.41 5.31 -21.98
N GLN A 297 13.20 5.76 -21.61
CA GLN A 297 12.43 5.12 -20.55
C GLN A 297 11.80 3.81 -21.03
N LEU A 298 11.15 3.75 -22.20
CA LEU A 298 10.57 2.48 -22.68
C LEU A 298 11.61 1.52 -23.24
N SER A 299 12.78 1.94 -23.74
CA SER A 299 13.80 0.96 -24.21
C SER A 299 14.39 0.13 -23.07
N ALA A 300 14.46 0.68 -21.86
CA ALA A 300 14.82 -0.05 -20.65
C ALA A 300 13.78 -1.12 -20.28
N TYR A 301 12.48 -0.83 -20.46
CA TYR A 301 11.38 -1.76 -20.12
C TYR A 301 10.95 -2.68 -21.27
N PHE A 302 11.10 -2.24 -22.52
CA PHE A 302 10.58 -2.89 -23.72
C PHE A 302 11.62 -2.76 -24.84
N MET A 303 12.31 -3.84 -25.16
CA MET A 303 13.16 -3.91 -26.36
C MET A 303 12.28 -3.94 -27.63
N LEU A 304 11.69 -2.79 -27.97
CA LEU A 304 10.81 -2.63 -29.11
C LEU A 304 11.62 -2.65 -30.41
N THR A 305 11.22 -3.53 -31.33
CA THR A 305 11.84 -3.66 -32.65
C THR A 305 10.80 -3.63 -33.75
N THR A 306 11.23 -3.43 -34.99
CA THR A 306 10.36 -3.55 -36.16
C THR A 306 9.75 -4.95 -36.25
N GLU A 307 10.42 -5.99 -35.74
CA GLU A 307 9.85 -7.34 -35.64
C GLU A 307 8.68 -7.40 -34.64
N THR A 308 8.79 -6.74 -33.49
CA THR A 308 7.71 -6.63 -32.49
C THR A 308 6.45 -6.04 -33.13
N PHE A 309 6.60 -4.95 -33.88
CA PHE A 309 5.47 -4.33 -34.58
C PHE A 309 5.00 -5.14 -35.79
N ALA A 310 5.90 -5.85 -36.49
CA ALA A 310 5.56 -6.68 -37.63
C ALA A 310 4.58 -7.81 -37.31
N ARG A 311 4.59 -8.32 -36.07
CA ARG A 311 3.62 -9.31 -35.59
C ARG A 311 2.19 -8.76 -35.51
N ILE A 312 2.04 -7.43 -35.39
CA ILE A 312 0.75 -6.74 -35.31
C ILE A 312 0.37 -6.10 -36.65
N ILE A 313 1.35 -5.56 -37.36
CA ILE A 313 1.21 -4.94 -38.67
C ILE A 313 2.13 -5.68 -39.65
N PRO A 314 1.64 -6.74 -40.33
CA PRO A 314 2.45 -7.58 -41.20
C PRO A 314 3.19 -6.80 -42.30
N MET A 315 2.64 -5.66 -42.74
CA MET A 315 3.25 -4.78 -43.75
C MET A 315 4.60 -4.18 -43.34
N ILE A 316 4.97 -4.25 -42.07
CA ILE A 316 6.31 -3.83 -41.64
C ILE A 316 7.38 -4.80 -42.17
N THR A 317 7.08 -6.10 -42.29
CA THR A 317 8.02 -7.10 -42.82
C THR A 317 8.38 -6.86 -44.29
N THR A 318 7.49 -6.24 -45.07
CA THR A 318 7.75 -5.96 -46.48
C THR A 318 8.66 -4.75 -46.65
N ARG A 319 8.65 -3.80 -45.70
CA ARG A 319 9.46 -2.57 -45.73
C ARG A 319 10.80 -2.71 -45.00
N TYR A 320 10.83 -3.45 -43.90
CA TYR A 320 12.01 -3.65 -43.06
C TYR A 320 12.35 -5.15 -43.00
N ARG A 321 13.40 -5.55 -43.73
CA ARG A 321 13.84 -6.96 -43.79
C ARG A 321 14.60 -7.41 -42.55
N ASN A 322 15.28 -6.48 -41.88
CA ASN A 322 16.03 -6.73 -40.66
C ASN A 322 15.27 -6.14 -39.47
N SER A 323 15.40 -6.78 -38.30
CA SER A 323 14.87 -6.26 -37.04
C SER A 323 15.68 -5.03 -36.63
N LEU A 324 15.03 -3.88 -36.61
CA LEU A 324 15.63 -2.59 -36.24
C LEU A 324 15.01 -2.11 -34.92
N PRO A 325 15.77 -1.43 -34.05
CA PRO A 325 15.21 -0.77 -32.88
C PRO A 325 14.12 0.23 -33.27
N VAL A 326 13.07 0.30 -32.46
CA VAL A 326 11.97 1.25 -32.65
C VAL A 326 11.97 2.26 -31.52
N MET A 327 11.98 3.53 -31.91
CA MET A 327 11.81 4.68 -31.04
C MET A 327 10.34 5.12 -31.10
N ILE A 328 9.77 5.43 -29.94
CA ILE A 328 8.42 6.00 -29.83
C ILE A 328 8.56 7.41 -29.26
N ASN A 329 8.10 8.40 -30.00
CA ASN A 329 8.04 9.78 -29.54
C ASN A 329 6.58 10.13 -29.20
N LEU A 330 6.36 10.66 -28.00
CA LEU A 330 5.05 11.14 -27.57
C LEU A 330 5.10 12.66 -27.46
N THR A 331 4.17 13.30 -28.15
CA THR A 331 4.05 14.76 -28.13
C THR A 331 2.62 15.14 -27.82
N ALA A 332 2.41 16.02 -26.84
CA ALA A 332 1.09 16.59 -26.62
C ALA A 332 0.73 17.50 -27.80
N THR A 333 -0.49 17.36 -28.34
CA THR A 333 -0.98 18.20 -29.45
C THR A 333 -1.81 19.39 -28.97
N ALA A 334 -2.20 19.35 -27.69
CA ALA A 334 -2.91 20.42 -27.00
C ALA A 334 -2.64 20.30 -25.49
N ALA A 335 -2.82 21.40 -24.77
CA ALA A 335 -2.74 21.39 -23.31
C ALA A 335 -3.77 20.39 -22.71
N PRO A 336 -3.36 19.51 -21.79
CA PRO A 336 -4.27 18.62 -21.06
C PRO A 336 -5.50 19.34 -20.49
N VAL A 337 -6.70 18.79 -20.67
CA VAL A 337 -7.92 19.42 -20.15
C VAL A 337 -8.33 18.72 -18.86
N ILE A 338 -8.36 19.47 -17.76
CA ILE A 338 -8.80 18.98 -16.45
C ILE A 338 -10.21 19.50 -16.18
N LYS A 339 -11.14 18.58 -15.89
CA LYS A 339 -12.50 18.90 -15.48
C LYS A 339 -12.77 18.38 -14.08
N LEU A 340 -13.31 19.25 -13.23
CA LEU A 340 -13.67 18.91 -11.86
C LEU A 340 -15.08 18.32 -11.81
N HIS A 341 -15.23 17.16 -11.19
CA HIS A 341 -16.51 16.55 -10.86
C HIS A 341 -16.58 16.28 -9.35
N SER A 342 -17.79 16.09 -8.81
CA SER A 342 -17.92 15.67 -7.42
C SER A 342 -17.22 14.31 -7.24
N GLY A 343 -16.28 14.23 -6.30
CA GLY A 343 -15.56 12.99 -5.98
C GLY A 343 -14.42 12.60 -6.92
N SER A 344 -14.22 13.27 -8.06
CA SER A 344 -13.23 12.83 -9.07
C SER A 344 -12.80 13.95 -10.03
N PHE A 345 -11.63 13.78 -10.64
CA PHE A 345 -11.15 14.61 -11.75
C PHE A 345 -11.24 13.79 -13.03
N ILE A 346 -11.58 14.46 -14.12
CA ILE A 346 -11.41 13.91 -15.45
C ILE A 346 -10.27 14.68 -16.11
N LEU A 347 -9.21 13.96 -16.45
CA LEU A 347 -8.10 14.44 -17.25
C LEU A 347 -8.27 13.92 -18.68
N VAL A 348 -8.27 14.83 -19.65
CA VAL A 348 -8.31 14.51 -21.08
C VAL A 348 -6.97 14.91 -21.70
N LEU A 349 -6.25 13.92 -22.20
CA LEU A 349 -4.96 14.06 -22.87
C LEU A 349 -5.17 13.92 -24.38
N ALA A 350 -4.61 14.85 -25.15
CA ALA A 350 -4.57 14.77 -26.60
C ALA A 350 -3.12 14.87 -27.07
N GLY A 351 -2.68 13.91 -27.88
CA GLY A 351 -1.31 13.84 -28.35
C GLY A 351 -1.16 13.07 -29.66
N SER A 352 0.07 13.07 -30.16
CA SER A 352 0.50 12.23 -31.26
C SER A 352 1.61 11.28 -30.82
N VAL A 353 1.58 10.08 -31.39
CA VAL A 353 2.60 9.04 -31.19
C VAL A 353 3.29 8.84 -32.53
N ASP A 354 4.57 9.18 -32.60
CA ASP A 354 5.41 8.83 -33.73
C ASP A 354 6.13 7.51 -33.45
N VAL A 355 5.96 6.55 -34.35
CA VAL A 355 6.69 5.27 -34.32
C VAL A 355 7.78 5.32 -35.37
N LEU A 356 9.02 5.28 -34.91
CA LEU A 356 10.22 5.60 -35.68
C LEU A 356 11.17 4.39 -35.67
N ALA A 357 11.63 3.92 -36.82
CA ALA A 357 12.66 2.90 -36.92
C ALA A 357 14.06 3.55 -36.89
N VAL A 358 14.97 3.02 -36.08
CA VAL A 358 16.35 3.49 -35.98
C VAL A 358 17.25 2.58 -36.82
N GLN A 359 17.88 3.15 -37.85
CA GLN A 359 18.78 2.43 -38.74
C GLN A 359 20.17 2.22 -38.09
N PRO A 360 20.99 1.28 -38.59
CA PRO A 360 22.33 1.04 -38.06
C PRO A 360 23.29 2.23 -38.14
N ASP A 361 23.04 3.17 -39.05
CA ASP A 361 23.78 4.44 -39.19
C ASP A 361 23.22 5.56 -38.30
N SER A 362 22.36 5.21 -37.34
CA SER A 362 21.62 6.11 -36.45
C SER A 362 20.61 7.04 -37.16
N THR A 363 20.33 6.83 -38.44
CA THR A 363 19.27 7.58 -39.12
C THR A 363 17.89 7.11 -38.65
N ILE A 364 16.98 8.06 -38.43
CA ILE A 364 15.63 7.79 -37.92
C ILE A 364 14.65 7.85 -39.08
N GLN A 365 13.85 6.81 -39.25
CA GLN A 365 12.81 6.74 -40.28
C GLN A 365 11.43 6.58 -39.67
N SER A 366 10.52 7.51 -39.95
CA SER A 366 9.13 7.38 -39.51
C SER A 366 8.42 6.21 -40.19
N MET A 367 7.84 5.33 -39.38
CA MET A 367 7.02 4.21 -39.83
C MET A 367 5.57 4.66 -39.97
N PHE A 368 5.02 5.29 -38.93
CA PHE A 368 3.67 5.85 -38.90
C PHE A 368 3.46 6.75 -37.68
N THR A 369 2.45 7.60 -37.77
CA THR A 369 2.04 8.52 -36.71
C THR A 369 0.58 8.25 -36.34
N LEU A 370 0.29 8.17 -35.04
CA LEU A 370 -1.06 8.00 -34.52
C LEU A 370 -1.49 9.26 -33.77
N ASN A 371 -2.76 9.66 -33.94
CA ASN A 371 -3.39 10.59 -33.00
C ASN A 371 -3.98 9.80 -31.84
N VAL A 372 -3.76 10.30 -30.62
CA VAL A 372 -4.23 9.70 -29.38
C VAL A 372 -5.09 10.70 -28.64
N THR A 373 -6.24 10.23 -28.16
CA THR A 373 -7.02 10.96 -27.16
C THR A 373 -7.30 10.00 -26.01
N ALA A 374 -6.76 10.30 -24.83
CA ALA A 374 -6.97 9.51 -23.62
C ALA A 374 -7.83 10.29 -22.63
N LYS A 375 -8.77 9.59 -21.99
CA LYS A 375 -9.59 10.08 -20.89
C LYS A 375 -9.27 9.25 -19.67
N THR A 376 -8.86 9.91 -18.60
CA THR A 376 -8.43 9.26 -17.36
C THR A 376 -9.14 9.91 -16.17
N HIS A 377 -9.56 9.09 -15.22
CA HIS A 377 -9.94 9.58 -13.90
C HIS A 377 -8.70 9.73 -13.03
N VAL A 378 -8.61 10.85 -12.30
CA VAL A 378 -7.59 11.03 -11.25
C VAL A 378 -8.27 10.85 -9.91
N SER A 379 -7.82 9.87 -9.13
CA SER A 379 -8.17 9.77 -7.71
C SER A 379 -7.07 10.41 -6.89
N LEU A 380 -7.43 11.33 -5.99
CA LEU A 380 -6.48 11.92 -5.07
C LEU A 380 -6.52 11.17 -3.75
N THR A 381 -5.36 10.69 -3.30
CA THR A 381 -5.20 10.06 -1.99
C THR A 381 -4.22 10.88 -1.18
N LEU A 382 -4.56 11.20 0.07
CA LEU A 382 -3.59 11.78 0.99
C LEU A 382 -2.71 10.68 1.57
N PHE A 383 -1.41 10.79 1.32
CA PHE A 383 -0.40 9.90 1.88
C PHE A 383 0.67 10.73 2.58
N GLU A 384 0.84 10.53 3.90
CA GLU A 384 1.85 11.25 4.71
C GLU A 384 1.87 12.78 4.56
N LYS A 385 0.70 13.40 4.33
CA LYS A 385 0.48 14.85 4.06
C LYS A 385 0.79 15.30 2.63
N ASN A 386 1.15 14.40 1.74
CA ASN A 386 1.26 14.65 0.31
C ASN A 386 -0.06 14.24 -0.37
N LEU A 387 -0.47 15.05 -1.32
CA LEU A 387 -1.59 14.72 -2.19
C LEU A 387 -1.05 13.86 -3.32
N VAL A 388 -1.34 12.56 -3.31
CA VAL A 388 -0.89 11.62 -4.33
C VAL A 388 -2.01 11.45 -5.36
N PRO A 389 -1.87 12.04 -6.56
CA PRO A 389 -2.71 11.68 -7.69
C PRO A 389 -2.42 10.26 -8.14
N ALA A 390 -3.48 9.49 -8.36
CA ALA A 390 -3.41 8.20 -9.03
C ALA A 390 -4.25 8.28 -10.29
N LEU A 391 -3.57 8.19 -11.43
CA LEU A 391 -4.15 8.17 -12.76
C LEU A 391 -4.74 6.78 -13.04
N CYS A 392 -6.02 6.76 -13.44
CA CYS A 392 -6.71 5.57 -13.91
C CYS A 392 -7.22 5.80 -15.34
N LEU A 393 -6.80 4.97 -16.29
CA LEU A 393 -7.23 5.10 -17.68
C LEU A 393 -8.63 4.53 -17.89
N ASP A 394 -9.59 5.41 -18.21
CA ASP A 394 -10.97 5.01 -18.48
C ASP A 394 -11.10 4.52 -19.91
N SER A 395 -10.63 5.35 -20.84
CA SER A 395 -10.75 5.10 -22.27
C SER A 395 -9.67 5.85 -23.03
N PHE A 396 -9.30 5.31 -24.19
CA PHE A 396 -8.51 6.04 -25.15
C PHE A 396 -8.94 5.68 -26.56
N ASN A 397 -8.75 6.63 -27.46
CA ASN A 397 -9.00 6.48 -28.88
C ASN A 397 -7.69 6.67 -29.65
N LEU A 398 -7.55 5.89 -30.72
CA LEU A 398 -6.41 5.95 -31.63
C LEU A 398 -6.93 6.12 -33.05
N SER A 399 -6.34 7.04 -33.80
CA SER A 399 -6.55 7.14 -35.24
C SER A 399 -5.21 7.28 -35.96
N LEU A 400 -5.15 6.78 -37.20
CA LEU A 400 -3.95 6.89 -38.02
C LEU A 400 -3.87 8.30 -38.56
N ALA A 401 -2.85 9.06 -38.17
CA ALA A 401 -2.60 10.38 -38.73
C ALA A 401 -1.86 10.24 -40.06
N HIS A 402 -0.80 9.41 -40.07
CA HIS A 402 0.04 9.21 -41.24
C HIS A 402 0.70 7.82 -41.22
N SER A 403 1.05 7.26 -42.39
CA SER A 403 1.78 5.99 -42.46
C SER A 403 2.68 5.91 -43.70
N ASN A 404 3.95 5.54 -43.47
CA ASN A 404 4.95 5.26 -44.49
C ASN A 404 5.08 3.76 -44.81
N ILE A 405 4.37 2.91 -44.07
CA ILE A 405 4.34 1.46 -44.28
C ILE A 405 3.09 0.99 -45.02
N GLY A 406 2.15 1.91 -45.29
CA GLY A 406 0.87 1.68 -45.97
C GLY A 406 -0.31 1.52 -45.00
N PHE A 407 -1.51 1.27 -45.54
CA PHE A 407 -2.73 1.22 -44.72
C PHE A 407 -2.77 -0.02 -43.81
N PHE A 408 -3.00 0.19 -42.51
CA PHE A 408 -3.26 -0.88 -41.55
C PHE A 408 -4.40 -0.48 -40.61
N LYS A 409 -5.09 -1.49 -40.06
CA LYS A 409 -6.20 -1.25 -39.15
C LYS A 409 -5.67 -0.89 -37.75
N VAL A 410 -5.87 0.36 -37.34
CA VAL A 410 -5.39 0.90 -36.04
C VAL A 410 -5.91 0.11 -34.84
N SER A 411 -7.08 -0.54 -34.94
CA SER A 411 -7.62 -1.38 -33.88
C SER A 411 -6.68 -2.50 -33.45
N LEU A 412 -5.77 -2.95 -34.33
CA LEU A 412 -4.77 -3.97 -34.03
C LEU A 412 -3.73 -3.47 -33.01
N LEU A 413 -3.44 -2.16 -33.00
CA LEU A 413 -2.52 -1.54 -32.05
C LEU A 413 -3.18 -1.18 -30.72
N LYS A 414 -4.52 -1.24 -30.61
CA LYS A 414 -5.24 -0.80 -29.42
C LYS A 414 -4.77 -1.54 -28.17
N ASN A 415 -4.62 -2.86 -28.22
CA ASN A 415 -4.17 -3.63 -27.07
C ASN A 415 -2.71 -3.33 -26.68
N PHE A 416 -1.84 -3.18 -27.68
CA PHE A 416 -0.44 -2.82 -27.47
C PHE A 416 -0.30 -1.44 -26.82
N VAL A 417 -0.96 -0.42 -27.37
CA VAL A 417 -0.91 0.94 -26.83
C VAL A 417 -1.62 1.03 -25.47
N SER A 418 -2.74 0.31 -25.27
CA SER A 418 -3.37 0.21 -23.95
C SER A 418 -2.42 -0.38 -22.92
N PHE A 419 -1.60 -1.35 -23.30
CA PHE A 419 -0.66 -2.00 -22.40
C PHE A 419 0.50 -1.06 -22.06
N VAL A 420 1.08 -0.37 -23.05
CA VAL A 420 2.13 0.64 -22.83
C VAL A 420 1.61 1.78 -21.95
N LEU A 421 0.37 2.24 -22.18
CA LEU A 421 -0.25 3.26 -21.34
C LEU A 421 -0.47 2.76 -19.90
N LYS A 422 -1.05 1.56 -19.71
CA LYS A 422 -1.39 1.03 -18.37
C LYS A 422 -0.20 0.58 -17.55
N ASN A 423 0.87 0.09 -18.18
CA ASN A 423 1.98 -0.57 -17.48
C ASN A 423 3.32 0.17 -17.62
N GLY A 424 3.43 1.10 -18.56
CA GLY A 424 4.61 1.96 -18.69
C GLY A 424 4.29 3.38 -18.26
N ILE A 425 3.47 4.08 -19.05
CA ILE A 425 3.28 5.53 -18.94
C ILE A 425 2.51 5.92 -17.67
N ILE A 426 1.41 5.25 -17.34
CA ILE A 426 0.60 5.57 -16.15
C ILE A 426 1.35 5.28 -14.85
N PRO A 427 2.00 4.12 -14.69
CA PRO A 427 2.85 3.87 -13.52
C PRO A 427 4.00 4.86 -13.43
N ALA A 428 4.70 5.16 -14.53
CA ALA A 428 5.77 6.15 -14.54
C ALA A 428 5.28 7.55 -14.16
N ALA A 429 4.11 7.97 -14.65
CA ALA A 429 3.47 9.23 -14.26
C ALA A 429 3.08 9.23 -12.77
N ASN A 430 2.48 8.14 -12.27
CA ASN A 430 2.14 7.99 -10.85
C ASN A 430 3.39 7.93 -9.94
N VAL A 431 4.57 7.56 -10.47
CA VAL A 431 5.85 7.56 -9.75
C VAL A 431 6.53 8.93 -9.81
N MET A 432 6.55 9.59 -10.98
CA MET A 432 7.12 10.94 -11.15
C MET A 432 6.37 12.00 -10.32
N GLU A 433 5.06 11.85 -10.12
CA GLU A 433 4.26 12.77 -9.28
C GLU A 433 4.37 12.49 -7.77
N SER A 434 5.07 11.43 -7.35
CA SER A 434 5.43 11.20 -5.94
C SER A 434 6.63 12.03 -5.48
N THR A 435 7.34 12.63 -6.44
CA THR A 435 8.41 13.59 -6.24
C THR A 435 7.93 14.99 -6.64
N ASP A 436 7.99 15.93 -5.70
CA ASP A 436 7.97 17.40 -5.93
C ASP A 436 6.67 18.22 -5.89
N MET A 437 5.48 17.68 -5.58
CA MET A 437 4.39 18.55 -5.09
C MET A 437 4.36 18.62 -3.56
N ASP A 438 5.39 19.23 -2.98
CA ASP A 438 5.46 19.55 -1.55
C ASP A 438 4.45 20.66 -1.22
N ILE A 439 3.22 20.28 -0.89
CA ILE A 439 2.24 21.18 -0.24
C ILE A 439 2.83 21.74 1.07
N GLY A 440 3.90 21.15 1.61
CA GLY A 440 4.70 21.65 2.72
C GLY A 440 5.50 22.93 2.44
N GLN A 441 5.59 23.44 1.22
CA GLN A 441 5.99 24.85 1.02
C GLN A 441 4.87 25.84 1.34
N TRP A 442 3.62 25.42 1.24
CA TRP A 442 2.44 26.24 1.51
C TRP A 442 1.88 26.09 2.94
N VAL A 443 2.06 24.91 3.55
CA VAL A 443 1.53 24.61 4.89
C VAL A 443 2.61 23.99 5.76
N ARG A 444 3.65 24.77 6.09
CA ARG A 444 4.56 24.46 7.19
C ARG A 444 3.96 24.85 8.55
N ALA A 445 2.72 24.42 8.82
CA ALA A 445 2.11 24.41 10.16
C ALA A 445 0.77 23.65 10.15
N THR A 446 0.80 22.31 10.19
CA THR A 446 -0.14 21.38 10.90
C THR A 446 -0.18 20.01 10.22
N PRO A 447 -0.33 18.90 10.99
CA PRO A 447 -0.59 17.59 10.43
C PRO A 447 -2.09 17.35 10.27
N SER A 448 -2.46 16.75 9.14
CA SER A 448 -3.80 16.24 8.71
C SER A 448 -4.64 17.24 7.91
N ALA A 449 -4.56 17.13 6.58
CA ALA A 449 -5.67 17.49 5.70
C ALA A 449 -6.55 16.23 5.52
N VAL A 450 -7.83 16.36 5.78
CA VAL A 450 -8.94 15.47 5.44
C VAL A 450 -9.54 16.01 4.12
N ILE A 451 -9.87 15.16 3.15
CA ILE A 451 -10.71 15.57 2.01
C ILE A 451 -12.12 15.14 2.37
N ASN A 452 -13.06 16.08 2.45
CA ASN A 452 -14.46 15.75 2.71
C ASN A 452 -15.24 15.86 1.38
N MET A 453 -15.58 14.71 0.78
CA MET A 453 -16.30 14.62 -0.51
C MET A 453 -17.78 14.25 -0.35
N ASP A 454 -18.34 14.29 0.86
CA ASP A 454 -19.64 13.65 1.17
C ASP A 454 -20.90 14.52 0.98
N LYS A 455 -20.89 15.59 0.18
CA LYS A 455 -22.13 16.32 -0.13
C LYS A 455 -22.25 16.70 -1.60
N GLU A 456 -23.40 16.33 -2.18
CA GLU A 456 -23.85 16.68 -3.53
C GLU A 456 -23.83 18.20 -3.73
N PHE A 457 -22.79 18.71 -4.38
CA PHE A 457 -22.81 20.02 -5.03
C PHE A 457 -22.02 19.97 -6.33
N GLU A 458 -22.55 20.63 -7.35
CA GLU A 458 -21.85 20.89 -8.60
C GLU A 458 -20.76 21.96 -8.32
N THR A 459 -19.45 21.58 -8.40
CA THR A 459 -18.18 22.35 -8.20
C THR A 459 -17.63 22.45 -6.74
N PRO A 460 -16.36 22.88 -6.49
CA PRO A 460 -15.02 22.34 -6.83
C PRO A 460 -14.33 21.61 -5.63
N LEU A 461 -13.02 21.31 -5.72
CA LEU A 461 -12.30 20.48 -4.73
C LEU A 461 -12.04 21.18 -3.39
N CYS A 462 -12.46 20.57 -2.27
CA CYS A 462 -12.30 21.14 -0.92
C CYS A 462 -11.43 20.27 -0.01
N PHE A 463 -10.32 20.83 0.49
CA PHE A 463 -9.48 20.23 1.54
C PHE A 463 -9.87 20.75 2.92
N VAL A 464 -9.81 19.91 3.95
CA VAL A 464 -10.38 20.12 5.30
C VAL A 464 -9.37 19.69 6.38
N ALA A 465 -8.76 20.56 7.18
CA ALA A 465 -7.71 20.12 8.14
C ALA A 465 -8.17 19.94 9.61
N GLU A 466 -7.74 18.87 10.32
CA GLU A 466 -8.03 18.58 11.75
C GLU A 466 -6.92 17.78 12.51
N GLY A 467 -6.42 18.25 13.67
CA GLY A 467 -5.74 17.38 14.67
C GLY A 467 -4.63 18.01 15.57
N PRO A 468 -4.37 17.47 16.80
CA PRO A 468 -3.33 17.94 17.75
C PRO A 468 -1.99 17.14 17.71
N MET A 469 -0.86 17.78 18.06
CA MET A 469 0.51 17.20 17.98
C MET A 469 1.10 16.73 19.33
N LYS A 470 1.71 15.53 19.36
CA LYS A 470 2.65 15.07 20.41
C LYS A 470 4.10 15.20 19.94
N THR A 471 4.83 16.06 20.66
CA THR A 471 6.28 16.17 20.95
C THR A 471 7.34 15.69 19.94
N TRP A 472 8.19 16.65 19.54
CA TRP A 472 9.55 16.51 19.00
C TRP A 472 10.59 16.17 20.08
N ARG A 473 11.55 15.29 19.78
CA ARG A 473 12.93 15.34 20.32
C ARG A 473 13.94 14.79 19.30
N ARG A 474 14.99 15.57 19.06
CA ARG A 474 16.25 15.20 18.41
C ARG A 474 17.24 14.80 19.52
N PHE A 475 18.00 13.71 19.38
CA PHE A 475 19.35 13.61 19.97
C PHE A 475 20.16 12.48 19.30
N ASN A 476 21.44 12.79 19.10
CA ASN A 476 22.49 11.99 18.46
C ASN A 476 23.32 11.23 19.52
N SER A 477 23.90 10.09 19.10
CA SER A 477 25.13 9.43 19.63
C SER A 477 25.13 8.52 20.90
N LYS A 478 25.62 7.29 20.67
CA LYS A 478 26.52 6.39 21.44
C LYS A 478 26.20 5.89 22.88
N ARG A 479 26.29 4.53 22.97
CA ARG A 479 26.77 3.61 24.06
C ARG A 479 25.89 3.33 25.29
N PHE A 480 25.71 2.03 25.56
CA PHE A 480 25.96 1.22 26.79
C PHE A 480 25.13 -0.09 26.66
N SER A 481 25.69 -1.24 26.27
CA SER A 481 26.30 -2.32 27.08
C SER A 481 25.49 -2.82 28.30
N ASN A 482 25.20 -4.13 28.27
CA ASN A 482 25.00 -5.10 29.36
C ASN A 482 24.04 -4.77 30.52
N ALA A 483 22.99 -5.59 30.64
CA ALA A 483 22.53 -6.10 31.93
C ALA A 483 21.78 -7.43 31.76
N ASN A 484 22.41 -8.51 32.27
CA ASN A 484 21.75 -9.75 32.66
C ASN A 484 20.69 -9.46 33.74
N LEU A 485 19.55 -10.16 33.69
CA LEU A 485 18.78 -10.59 34.87
C LEU A 485 17.76 -11.68 34.45
N MET A 486 18.07 -12.92 34.83
CA MET A 486 17.15 -14.06 35.02
C MET A 486 16.59 -14.00 36.47
N PRO A 487 15.68 -14.90 36.91
CA PRO A 487 14.53 -15.52 36.26
C PRO A 487 13.24 -15.49 37.12
N GLY A 488 12.12 -15.94 36.56
CA GLY A 488 11.13 -16.71 37.33
C GLY A 488 9.71 -16.14 37.41
N LYS A 489 8.80 -16.76 36.65
CA LYS A 489 7.55 -17.29 37.20
C LYS A 489 6.95 -18.31 36.22
N ARG A 490 6.85 -19.55 36.70
CA ARG A 490 6.12 -20.66 36.08
C ARG A 490 4.63 -20.32 36.08
N GLU A 491 4.00 -20.27 34.91
CA GLU A 491 2.57 -20.50 34.81
C GLU A 491 2.26 -21.61 33.80
N ARG A 492 1.40 -22.50 34.29
CA ARG A 492 1.00 -23.81 33.79
C ARG A 492 0.62 -23.83 32.31
N GLY A 493 1.25 -24.74 31.57
CA GLY A 493 0.91 -25.05 30.19
C GLY A 493 -0.47 -25.68 30.07
N TRP A 494 -1.21 -25.24 29.05
CA TRP A 494 -2.39 -25.92 28.56
C TRP A 494 -2.00 -26.73 27.33
N PHE A 495 -1.73 -28.02 27.56
CA PHE A 495 -1.79 -29.05 26.54
C PHE A 495 -3.27 -29.31 26.21
N LEU A 496 -3.69 -29.15 24.96
CA LEU A 496 -4.82 -29.89 24.41
C LEU A 496 -4.46 -30.36 23.01
N GLY A 497 -4.04 -31.63 22.98
CA GLY A 497 -3.92 -32.43 21.77
C GLY A 497 -5.30 -32.76 21.21
N CYS A 498 -5.34 -32.85 19.89
CA CYS A 498 -6.50 -33.31 19.15
C CYS A 498 -6.47 -34.85 19.16
N GLU A 499 -7.29 -35.51 19.99
CA GLU A 499 -7.81 -36.87 19.76
C GLU A 499 -8.92 -37.22 20.76
N ARG A 500 -10.06 -37.66 20.20
CA ARG A 500 -11.26 -38.27 20.82
C ARG A 500 -12.19 -37.40 21.66
N GLU A 501 -13.37 -37.11 21.10
CA GLU A 501 -14.66 -37.50 21.71
C GLU A 501 -15.79 -37.38 20.67
N SER A 502 -16.29 -38.53 20.19
CA SER A 502 -17.60 -38.64 19.58
C SER A 502 -18.28 -39.89 20.16
N SER A 503 -18.64 -39.81 21.44
CA SER A 503 -19.59 -40.72 22.07
C SER A 503 -20.79 -39.90 22.52
N GLY A 504 -21.71 -39.69 21.60
CA GLY A 504 -23.01 -39.08 21.85
C GLY A 504 -24.02 -39.72 20.91
N LYS A 505 -24.75 -40.71 21.43
CA LYS A 505 -25.90 -41.32 20.75
C LYS A 505 -27.02 -40.28 20.71
N ASP A 506 -27.20 -39.60 19.59
CA ASP A 506 -28.47 -38.98 19.24
C ASP A 506 -28.80 -39.29 17.77
N ARG A 507 -29.63 -40.32 17.59
CA ARG A 507 -30.27 -40.62 16.32
C ARG A 507 -31.45 -39.67 16.17
N VAL A 508 -31.34 -38.72 15.24
CA VAL A 508 -32.49 -38.06 14.61
C VAL A 508 -32.50 -38.49 13.14
N PRO A 509 -33.62 -39.02 12.60
CA PRO A 509 -33.63 -39.68 11.31
C PRO A 509 -33.63 -38.65 10.18
N LEU A 510 -32.50 -38.50 9.49
CA LEU A 510 -32.44 -37.82 8.20
C LEU A 510 -32.74 -38.84 7.09
N GLY A 511 -33.96 -38.77 6.56
CA GLY A 511 -34.34 -39.47 5.34
C GLY A 511 -33.70 -38.83 4.12
N VAL A 512 -32.56 -39.37 3.68
CA VAL A 512 -32.16 -39.43 2.28
C VAL A 512 -31.51 -40.80 2.08
N ALA A 513 -31.98 -41.52 1.07
CA ALA A 513 -31.72 -42.93 0.81
C ALA A 513 -30.24 -43.33 0.87
N ALA A 514 -29.99 -44.51 1.46
CA ALA A 514 -28.78 -45.28 1.22
C ALA A 514 -28.67 -45.57 -0.29
N ALA A 515 -27.89 -44.76 -1.02
CA ALA A 515 -27.42 -45.15 -2.34
C ALA A 515 -26.56 -46.40 -2.14
N MET A 516 -27.00 -47.53 -2.70
CA MET A 516 -26.22 -48.77 -2.75
C MET A 516 -24.79 -48.43 -3.22
N SER A 517 -23.77 -48.79 -2.45
CA SER A 517 -22.38 -48.54 -2.87
C SER A 517 -22.13 -49.36 -4.12
N ARG A 518 -21.99 -48.69 -5.28
CA ARG A 518 -21.65 -49.32 -6.54
C ARG A 518 -20.35 -50.12 -6.40
N SER A 519 -20.27 -51.27 -7.05
CA SER A 519 -19.05 -52.06 -7.07
C SER A 519 -17.96 -51.31 -7.83
N TYR A 520 -16.70 -51.69 -7.62
CA TYR A 520 -15.58 -51.09 -8.38
C TYR A 520 -15.78 -51.20 -9.89
N ASN A 521 -16.30 -52.34 -10.38
CA ASN A 521 -16.55 -52.52 -11.81
C ASN A 521 -17.67 -51.62 -12.34
N ASP A 522 -18.69 -51.31 -11.53
CA ASP A 522 -19.74 -50.36 -11.90
C ASP A 522 -19.19 -48.93 -11.96
N GLU A 523 -18.28 -48.57 -11.05
CA GLU A 523 -17.61 -47.27 -11.05
C GLU A 523 -16.76 -47.06 -12.32
N LEU A 524 -16.08 -48.11 -12.80
CA LEU A 524 -15.25 -48.05 -14.02
C LEU A 524 -16.04 -47.69 -15.27
N GLN A 525 -17.35 -47.97 -15.34
CA GLN A 525 -18.18 -47.66 -16.53
C GLN A 525 -18.30 -46.14 -16.80
N TYR A 526 -18.06 -45.33 -15.78
CA TYR A 526 -18.10 -43.87 -15.85
C TYR A 526 -16.74 -43.23 -16.16
N LEU A 527 -15.67 -44.02 -16.28
CA LEU A 527 -14.31 -43.54 -16.49
C LEU A 527 -13.84 -43.90 -17.91
N ASP A 528 -13.52 -42.89 -18.71
CA ASP A 528 -12.91 -43.11 -20.03
C ASP A 528 -11.52 -42.49 -20.09
N LYS A 529 -10.55 -43.20 -20.67
CA LYS A 529 -9.26 -42.61 -21.01
C LYS A 529 -9.43 -41.76 -22.27
N ILE A 530 -9.18 -40.45 -22.18
CA ILE A 530 -9.27 -39.52 -23.31
C ILE A 530 -8.00 -39.60 -24.15
N ASP A 531 -6.85 -39.52 -23.49
CA ASP A 531 -5.53 -39.62 -24.09
C ASP A 531 -4.55 -40.30 -23.13
N LYS A 532 -3.26 -40.31 -23.46
CA LYS A 532 -2.23 -40.98 -22.65
C LYS A 532 -2.21 -40.50 -21.19
N ASN A 533 -2.47 -39.22 -20.96
CA ASN A 533 -2.30 -38.54 -19.68
C ASN A 533 -3.60 -38.03 -19.08
N CYS A 534 -4.76 -38.21 -19.72
CA CYS A 534 -6.03 -37.61 -19.31
C CYS A 534 -7.16 -38.63 -19.28
N TRP A 535 -7.93 -38.58 -18.19
CA TRP A 535 -9.13 -39.39 -17.97
C TRP A 535 -10.36 -38.50 -17.79
N ARG A 536 -11.49 -38.95 -18.32
CA ARG A 536 -12.82 -38.36 -18.16
C ARG A 536 -13.61 -39.08 -17.07
N ILE A 537 -14.32 -38.31 -16.26
CA ILE A 537 -15.37 -38.76 -15.35
C ILE A 537 -16.73 -38.32 -15.92
N LYS A 538 -17.49 -39.28 -16.44
CA LYS A 538 -18.81 -39.03 -17.05
C LYS A 538 -19.83 -38.54 -16.02
N LYS A 539 -20.80 -37.74 -16.49
CA LYS A 539 -22.00 -37.41 -15.70
C LYS A 539 -22.69 -38.68 -15.22
N GLY A 540 -23.17 -38.66 -13.97
CA GLY A 540 -23.73 -39.83 -13.29
C GLY A 540 -22.72 -40.64 -12.49
N PHE A 541 -21.42 -40.29 -12.52
CA PHE A 541 -20.44 -40.86 -11.59
C PHE A 541 -20.75 -40.51 -10.13
N VAL A 542 -21.36 -39.35 -9.88
CA VAL A 542 -22.08 -39.06 -8.65
C VAL A 542 -23.42 -38.42 -9.00
N PRO A 543 -24.41 -38.39 -8.09
CA PRO A 543 -25.67 -37.71 -8.34
C PRO A 543 -25.46 -36.23 -8.70
N ASN A 544 -26.34 -35.68 -9.54
CA ASN A 544 -26.47 -34.24 -9.81
C ASN A 544 -25.25 -33.55 -10.46
N MET A 545 -24.38 -34.28 -11.16
CA MET A 545 -23.27 -33.67 -11.91
C MET A 545 -23.79 -32.70 -13.00
N ASN A 546 -23.44 -31.41 -12.87
CA ASN A 546 -23.76 -30.34 -13.83
C ASN A 546 -22.81 -30.34 -15.02
N VAL A 547 -21.56 -30.73 -14.81
CA VAL A 547 -20.51 -30.86 -15.82
C VAL A 547 -19.81 -32.22 -15.70
N GLU A 548 -18.95 -32.56 -16.67
CA GLU A 548 -18.05 -33.71 -16.55
C GLU A 548 -16.84 -33.38 -15.66
N GLY A 549 -16.21 -34.40 -15.08
CA GLY A 549 -14.91 -34.27 -14.44
C GLY A 549 -13.79 -34.71 -15.38
N VAL A 550 -12.58 -34.21 -15.18
CA VAL A 550 -11.36 -34.75 -15.78
C VAL A 550 -10.23 -34.84 -14.76
N PHE A 551 -9.31 -35.77 -14.96
CA PHE A 551 -8.07 -35.78 -14.19
C PHE A 551 -6.87 -36.19 -15.03
N TYR A 552 -5.72 -35.58 -14.74
CA TYR A 552 -4.48 -35.81 -15.46
C TYR A 552 -3.57 -36.75 -14.67
N VAL A 553 -3.10 -37.84 -15.27
CA VAL A 553 -2.17 -38.83 -14.66
C VAL A 553 -1.35 -39.54 -15.72
N ASN A 554 -0.10 -39.90 -15.40
CA ASN A 554 0.67 -40.89 -16.14
C ASN A 554 0.52 -42.30 -15.52
N ASP A 555 1.17 -43.33 -16.10
CA ASP A 555 0.98 -44.72 -15.66
C ASP A 555 1.26 -44.98 -14.16
N PRO A 556 2.31 -44.42 -13.53
CA PRO A 556 2.49 -44.52 -12.08
C PRO A 556 1.36 -43.89 -11.26
N LEU A 557 0.95 -42.67 -11.61
CA LEU A 557 -0.06 -41.91 -10.86
C LEU A 557 -1.47 -42.48 -11.07
N GLU A 558 -1.75 -43.05 -12.25
CA GLU A 558 -2.99 -43.73 -12.57
C GLU A 558 -3.23 -44.87 -11.57
N LYS A 559 -2.22 -45.71 -11.30
CA LYS A 559 -2.34 -46.81 -10.34
C LYS A 559 -2.80 -46.35 -8.97
N LEU A 560 -2.24 -45.24 -8.47
CA LEU A 560 -2.60 -44.68 -7.16
C LEU A 560 -4.06 -44.23 -7.12
N MET A 561 -4.51 -43.53 -8.15
CA MET A 561 -5.89 -43.04 -8.24
C MET A 561 -6.91 -44.18 -8.30
N PHE A 562 -6.65 -45.21 -9.10
CA PHE A 562 -7.54 -46.36 -9.24
C PHE A 562 -7.49 -47.29 -8.01
N GLU A 563 -6.35 -47.39 -7.33
CA GLU A 563 -6.24 -48.11 -6.06
C GLU A 563 -7.05 -47.42 -4.94
N GLU A 564 -6.99 -46.09 -4.86
CA GLU A 564 -7.79 -45.30 -3.91
C GLU A 564 -9.30 -45.56 -4.12
N LEU A 565 -9.77 -45.49 -5.38
CA LEU A 565 -11.16 -45.79 -5.72
C LEU A 565 -11.53 -47.24 -5.39
N ARG A 566 -10.66 -48.20 -5.74
CA ARG A 566 -10.89 -49.64 -5.45
C ARG A 566 -11.02 -49.90 -3.95
N ASN A 567 -10.18 -49.26 -3.15
CA ASN A 567 -10.22 -49.39 -1.69
C ASN A 567 -11.51 -48.81 -1.12
N ALA A 568 -12.01 -47.70 -1.65
CA ALA A 568 -13.29 -47.11 -1.24
C ALA A 568 -14.50 -48.04 -1.56
N CYS A 569 -14.43 -48.83 -2.63
CA CYS A 569 -15.48 -49.78 -3.01
C CYS A 569 -15.50 -51.10 -2.22
N ARG A 570 -14.47 -51.42 -1.43
CA ARG A 570 -14.32 -52.75 -0.77
C ARG A 570 -15.22 -52.97 0.46
N GLY A 571 -15.96 -51.96 0.93
CA GLY A 571 -16.87 -52.07 2.08
C GLY A 571 -16.14 -52.17 3.43
N GLY A 572 -16.71 -51.57 4.47
CA GLY A 572 -16.06 -51.41 5.79
C GLY A 572 -15.41 -50.03 5.89
N GLY A 573 -16.18 -49.04 6.36
CA GLY A 573 -15.80 -47.63 6.37
C GLY A 573 -14.37 -47.40 6.83
N ALA A 574 -13.47 -47.16 5.87
CA ALA A 574 -12.17 -46.60 6.17
C ALA A 574 -12.44 -45.17 6.65
N GLY A 575 -12.31 -44.92 7.96
CA GLY A 575 -12.40 -43.56 8.50
C GLY A 575 -11.43 -42.66 7.75
N GLY A 576 -11.95 -41.76 6.92
CA GLY A 576 -11.17 -40.96 5.97
C GLY A 576 -12.06 -40.15 5.03
N PHE A 577 -11.43 -39.33 4.19
CA PHE A 577 -12.09 -38.57 3.13
C PHE A 577 -12.56 -39.49 1.99
N LEU A 578 -13.55 -39.02 1.19
CA LEU A 578 -13.94 -39.68 -0.06
C LEU A 578 -12.75 -39.73 -1.02
N PRO A 579 -12.62 -40.78 -1.85
CA PRO A 579 -11.53 -40.88 -2.82
C PRO A 579 -11.55 -39.69 -3.79
N ALA A 580 -10.37 -39.25 -4.24
CA ALA A 580 -10.22 -38.01 -5.01
C ALA A 580 -11.11 -37.97 -6.26
N MET A 581 -11.27 -39.09 -6.96
CA MET A 581 -12.17 -39.18 -8.12
C MET A 581 -13.63 -38.83 -7.76
N LYS A 582 -14.11 -39.28 -6.60
CA LYS A 582 -15.48 -38.98 -6.12
C LYS A 582 -15.62 -37.51 -5.76
N GLN A 583 -14.57 -36.91 -5.20
CA GLN A 583 -14.55 -35.48 -4.87
C GLN A 583 -14.59 -34.61 -6.12
N ILE A 584 -13.82 -34.96 -7.17
CA ILE A 584 -13.89 -34.29 -8.48
C ILE A 584 -15.32 -34.33 -9.03
N GLY A 585 -15.97 -35.50 -8.95
CA GLY A 585 -17.38 -35.67 -9.32
C GLY A 585 -18.33 -34.82 -8.48
N ASN A 586 -18.14 -34.75 -7.15
CA ASN A 586 -18.98 -33.94 -6.28
C ASN A 586 -18.83 -32.45 -6.56
N VAL A 587 -17.62 -31.98 -6.88
CA VAL A 587 -17.38 -30.60 -7.31
C VAL A 587 -18.06 -30.32 -8.65
N ALA A 588 -18.05 -31.28 -9.58
CA ALA A 588 -18.78 -31.20 -10.84
C ALA A 588 -20.31 -31.10 -10.67
N ALA A 589 -20.84 -31.40 -9.48
CA ALA A 589 -22.25 -31.26 -9.12
C ALA A 589 -22.59 -29.90 -8.47
N LEU A 590 -21.62 -29.00 -8.27
CA LEU A 590 -21.89 -27.69 -7.69
C LEU A 590 -22.65 -26.77 -8.66
N PRO A 591 -23.59 -25.94 -8.16
CA PRO A 591 -24.33 -24.99 -9.01
C PRO A 591 -23.42 -23.95 -9.67
N GLY A 592 -23.70 -23.63 -10.93
CA GLY A 592 -22.99 -22.61 -11.71
C GLY A 592 -21.53 -22.93 -12.05
N ILE A 593 -21.08 -24.19 -11.86
CA ILE A 593 -19.76 -24.63 -12.33
C ILE A 593 -19.70 -24.60 -13.87
N VAL A 594 -18.58 -24.12 -14.40
CA VAL A 594 -18.36 -23.92 -15.83
C VAL A 594 -17.40 -24.95 -16.40
N HIS A 595 -17.72 -25.45 -17.59
CA HIS A 595 -16.91 -26.38 -18.39
C HIS A 595 -16.67 -27.75 -17.72
N ARG A 596 -15.76 -27.85 -16.74
CA ARG A 596 -15.34 -29.11 -16.10
C ARG A 596 -14.84 -28.91 -14.66
N SER A 597 -14.91 -29.96 -13.85
CA SER A 597 -14.12 -30.09 -12.61
C SER A 597 -12.80 -30.81 -12.92
N ILE A 598 -11.66 -30.23 -12.55
CA ILE A 598 -10.35 -30.66 -13.07
C ILE A 598 -9.43 -31.11 -11.92
N GLY A 599 -8.98 -32.36 -11.93
CA GLY A 599 -7.94 -32.89 -11.05
C GLY A 599 -6.57 -32.90 -11.72
N LEU A 600 -5.59 -32.22 -11.13
CA LEU A 600 -4.21 -32.18 -11.62
C LEU A 600 -3.42 -33.41 -11.15
N PRO A 601 -2.20 -33.67 -11.67
CA PRO A 601 -1.51 -34.95 -11.41
C PRO A 601 -1.14 -35.22 -9.95
N ASP A 602 -1.04 -34.18 -9.14
CA ASP A 602 -0.85 -34.25 -7.69
C ASP A 602 -2.16 -34.49 -6.91
N VAL A 603 -3.30 -34.67 -7.58
CA VAL A 603 -4.63 -34.74 -6.95
C VAL A 603 -4.76 -35.86 -5.93
N HIS A 604 -5.30 -35.55 -4.75
CA HIS A 604 -5.54 -36.52 -3.68
C HIS A 604 -6.66 -36.04 -2.76
N SER A 605 -7.21 -36.96 -1.97
CA SER A 605 -8.35 -36.70 -1.11
C SER A 605 -8.15 -35.53 -0.15
N GLY A 606 -9.14 -34.63 -0.07
CA GLY A 606 -9.12 -33.41 0.76
C GLY A 606 -10.48 -33.10 1.42
N TYR A 607 -10.63 -31.94 2.04
CA TYR A 607 -11.92 -31.50 2.63
C TYR A 607 -12.87 -30.95 1.55
N GLY A 608 -13.93 -31.68 1.21
CA GLY A 608 -14.89 -31.31 0.17
C GLY A 608 -14.29 -31.42 -1.24
N PHE A 609 -13.51 -30.42 -1.65
CA PHE A 609 -12.67 -30.51 -2.85
C PHE A 609 -11.45 -31.37 -2.56
N ALA A 610 -11.03 -32.17 -3.54
CA ALA A 610 -9.71 -32.80 -3.52
C ALA A 610 -8.61 -31.72 -3.55
N ILE A 611 -7.46 -31.99 -2.94
CA ILE A 611 -6.25 -31.17 -3.12
C ILE A 611 -5.71 -31.51 -4.50
N GLY A 612 -5.30 -30.53 -5.31
CA GLY A 612 -5.02 -30.69 -6.75
C GLY A 612 -6.25 -30.48 -7.64
N ASN A 613 -7.41 -30.13 -7.07
CA ASN A 613 -8.63 -29.88 -7.84
C ASN A 613 -8.80 -28.38 -8.11
N MET A 614 -9.22 -28.05 -9.33
CA MET A 614 -9.63 -26.71 -9.74
C MET A 614 -11.04 -26.74 -10.35
N ALA A 615 -11.82 -25.71 -10.07
CA ALA A 615 -13.13 -25.47 -10.67
C ALA A 615 -13.37 -23.97 -10.87
N ALA A 616 -14.07 -23.63 -11.94
CA ALA A 616 -14.43 -22.24 -12.26
C ALA A 616 -15.95 -22.06 -12.22
N PHE A 617 -16.41 -20.92 -11.71
CA PHE A 617 -17.83 -20.58 -11.58
C PHE A 617 -18.13 -19.24 -12.25
N ASP A 618 -19.23 -19.13 -12.98
CA ASP A 618 -19.55 -17.91 -13.75
C ASP A 618 -20.02 -16.79 -12.81
N MET A 619 -19.34 -15.65 -12.80
CA MET A 619 -19.72 -14.51 -11.94
C MET A 619 -21.09 -13.91 -12.29
N ASN A 620 -21.57 -14.13 -13.53
CA ASN A 620 -22.86 -13.64 -13.99
C ASN A 620 -24.01 -14.62 -13.76
N ASP A 621 -23.71 -15.86 -13.37
CA ASP A 621 -24.74 -16.85 -13.04
C ASP A 621 -25.19 -16.63 -11.59
N PRO A 622 -26.46 -16.25 -11.32
CA PRO A 622 -26.96 -16.05 -9.96
C PRO A 622 -26.90 -17.35 -9.12
N GLU A 623 -26.83 -18.51 -9.78
CA GLU A 623 -26.70 -19.79 -9.12
C GLU A 623 -25.24 -20.15 -8.79
N ALA A 624 -24.25 -19.44 -9.33
CA ALA A 624 -22.84 -19.74 -9.07
C ALA A 624 -22.47 -19.57 -7.60
N VAL A 625 -21.56 -20.43 -7.14
CA VAL A 625 -21.18 -20.53 -5.73
C VAL A 625 -19.70 -20.25 -5.47
N VAL A 626 -19.41 -19.83 -4.25
CA VAL A 626 -18.06 -19.82 -3.66
C VAL A 626 -18.01 -20.81 -2.50
N SER A 627 -16.91 -21.58 -2.41
CA SER A 627 -16.72 -22.58 -1.35
C SER A 627 -15.33 -22.46 -0.70
N PRO A 628 -15.26 -22.26 0.64
CA PRO A 628 -14.02 -22.33 1.39
C PRO A 628 -13.32 -23.69 1.25
N GLY A 629 -14.10 -24.76 1.07
CA GLY A 629 -13.58 -26.10 0.80
C GLY A 629 -12.81 -26.19 -0.51
N GLY A 630 -13.12 -25.34 -1.50
CA GLY A 630 -12.44 -25.25 -2.80
C GLY A 630 -11.25 -24.29 -2.84
N VAL A 631 -11.01 -23.53 -1.77
CA VAL A 631 -9.79 -22.73 -1.57
C VAL A 631 -8.82 -23.47 -0.65
N GLY A 632 -9.34 -24.07 0.42
CA GLY A 632 -8.55 -24.67 1.49
C GLY A 632 -8.47 -23.79 2.74
N PHE A 633 -8.08 -24.40 3.86
CA PHE A 633 -8.00 -23.72 5.15
C PHE A 633 -6.80 -22.77 5.23
N ASP A 634 -5.64 -23.17 4.72
CA ASP A 634 -4.48 -22.27 4.63
C ASP A 634 -4.59 -21.43 3.36
N ILE A 635 -5.39 -20.36 3.45
CA ILE A 635 -5.65 -19.41 2.36
C ILE A 635 -4.33 -18.78 1.94
N ASN A 636 -4.09 -18.71 0.63
CA ASN A 636 -2.85 -18.29 0.02
C ASN A 636 -1.60 -18.98 0.62
N CYS A 637 -1.73 -20.26 1.02
CA CYS A 637 -0.55 -21.12 1.04
C CYS A 637 0.07 -21.08 -0.35
N GLY A 638 1.38 -20.89 -0.41
CA GLY A 638 2.08 -20.59 -1.65
C GLY A 638 3.58 -20.68 -1.48
N VAL A 639 4.29 -20.50 -2.60
CA VAL A 639 5.73 -20.67 -2.69
C VAL A 639 6.34 -19.40 -3.24
N ARG A 640 7.48 -19.00 -2.68
CA ARG A 640 8.33 -17.92 -3.18
C ARG A 640 9.73 -18.47 -3.43
N LEU A 641 10.35 -18.09 -4.54
CA LEU A 641 11.71 -18.51 -4.90
C LEU A 641 12.61 -17.28 -5.02
N LEU A 642 13.77 -17.32 -4.39
CA LEU A 642 14.85 -16.35 -4.52
C LEU A 642 16.01 -16.97 -5.30
N ARG A 643 16.66 -16.18 -6.14
CA ARG A 643 17.98 -16.49 -6.73
C ARG A 643 19.09 -15.88 -5.89
N THR A 644 20.32 -16.28 -6.16
CA THR A 644 21.55 -15.65 -5.65
C THR A 644 22.61 -15.70 -6.75
N ASN A 645 23.72 -14.98 -6.59
CA ASN A 645 24.91 -15.13 -7.44
C ASN A 645 25.91 -16.19 -6.90
N LEU A 646 25.51 -16.98 -5.90
CA LEU A 646 26.36 -18.01 -5.29
C LEU A 646 26.27 -19.34 -6.06
N ASP A 647 27.38 -20.07 -6.04
CA ASP A 647 27.45 -21.45 -6.53
C ASP A 647 27.45 -22.47 -5.40
N GLU A 648 27.17 -23.73 -5.73
CA GLU A 648 27.21 -24.84 -4.78
C GLU A 648 28.55 -24.90 -4.03
N SER A 649 29.67 -24.61 -4.70
CA SER A 649 31.00 -24.59 -4.09
C SER A 649 31.15 -23.56 -2.99
N ASP A 650 30.41 -22.45 -3.04
CA ASP A 650 30.45 -21.38 -2.04
C ASP A 650 29.65 -21.76 -0.79
N VAL A 651 28.56 -22.52 -0.99
CA VAL A 651 27.64 -22.88 0.10
C VAL A 651 28.05 -24.17 0.79
N GLN A 652 28.61 -25.17 0.10
CA GLN A 652 28.94 -26.47 0.71
C GLN A 652 29.79 -26.37 1.98
N PRO A 653 30.85 -25.53 2.05
CA PRO A 653 31.66 -25.39 3.26
C PRO A 653 30.89 -24.80 4.47
N VAL A 654 29.88 -23.97 4.22
CA VAL A 654 29.11 -23.25 5.25
C VAL A 654 27.67 -23.75 5.39
N LYS A 655 27.29 -24.83 4.69
CA LYS A 655 25.91 -25.33 4.56
C LYS A 655 25.21 -25.51 5.91
N GLU A 656 25.87 -26.16 6.86
CA GLU A 656 25.32 -26.40 8.22
C GLU A 656 25.15 -25.10 9.01
N GLN A 657 26.11 -24.18 8.88
CA GLN A 657 26.06 -22.87 9.52
C GLN A 657 24.95 -22.00 8.90
N LEU A 658 24.78 -22.05 7.59
CA LEU A 658 23.76 -21.31 6.87
C LEU A 658 22.35 -21.84 7.18
N ALA A 659 22.17 -23.16 7.20
CA ALA A 659 20.93 -23.79 7.64
C ALA A 659 20.57 -23.38 9.08
N GLN A 660 21.55 -23.37 9.98
CA GLN A 660 21.36 -22.90 11.35
C GLN A 660 21.02 -21.40 11.39
N SER A 661 21.73 -20.56 10.63
CA SER A 661 21.47 -19.12 10.56
C SER A 661 20.05 -18.84 10.10
N MET A 662 19.55 -19.51 9.06
CA MET A 662 18.16 -19.37 8.62
C MET A 662 17.17 -19.84 9.70
N PHE A 663 17.44 -20.96 10.37
CA PHE A 663 16.61 -21.47 11.47
C PHE A 663 16.54 -20.50 12.66
N ASP A 664 17.64 -19.80 12.95
CA ASP A 664 17.70 -18.81 14.04
C ASP A 664 16.95 -17.52 13.68
N HIS A 665 16.96 -17.11 12.40
CA HIS A 665 16.29 -15.87 11.95
C HIS A 665 14.81 -16.06 11.63
N ILE A 666 14.42 -17.22 11.09
CA ILE A 666 13.04 -17.51 10.69
C ILE A 666 12.37 -18.29 11.81
N PRO A 667 11.39 -17.73 12.56
CA PRO A 667 10.69 -18.48 13.57
C PRO A 667 9.89 -19.62 12.95
N VAL A 668 10.13 -20.82 13.46
CA VAL A 668 9.49 -22.06 13.00
C VAL A 668 8.67 -22.69 14.14
N GLY A 669 7.64 -23.46 13.82
CA GLY A 669 6.86 -24.21 14.83
C GLY A 669 5.44 -23.73 15.07
N VAL A 670 4.62 -24.63 15.64
CA VAL A 670 3.26 -24.32 16.08
C VAL A 670 3.30 -23.38 17.29
N GLY A 671 2.73 -22.18 17.16
CA GLY A 671 2.63 -21.20 18.24
C GLY A 671 3.84 -20.26 18.36
N SER A 672 4.82 -20.38 17.47
CA SER A 672 5.95 -19.46 17.38
C SER A 672 5.52 -18.05 17.04
N LYS A 673 6.27 -17.07 17.55
CA LYS A 673 5.99 -15.65 17.38
C LYS A 673 6.90 -15.02 16.34
N GLY A 674 6.35 -14.11 15.54
CA GLY A 674 7.08 -13.27 14.59
C GLY A 674 8.13 -12.41 15.26
N VAL A 675 9.23 -12.16 14.57
CA VAL A 675 10.28 -11.21 15.00
C VAL A 675 9.97 -9.79 14.54
N ILE A 676 9.15 -9.64 13.49
CA ILE A 676 8.74 -8.34 12.98
C ILE A 676 7.77 -7.68 13.98
N PRO A 677 8.07 -6.47 14.46
CA PRO A 677 7.18 -5.72 15.33
C PRO A 677 5.81 -5.55 14.67
N MET A 678 4.77 -5.98 15.37
CA MET A 678 3.41 -5.98 14.84
C MET A 678 2.43 -5.69 15.97
N ASN A 679 1.68 -4.59 15.84
CA ASN A 679 0.53 -4.29 16.69
C ASN A 679 -0.80 -4.51 15.95
N ALA A 680 -1.92 -4.29 16.63
CA ALA A 680 -3.24 -4.53 16.05
C ALA A 680 -3.55 -3.64 14.83
N LYS A 681 -3.09 -2.38 14.85
CA LYS A 681 -3.24 -1.44 13.74
C LYS A 681 -2.39 -1.86 12.55
N ASP A 682 -1.13 -2.20 12.80
CA ASP A 682 -0.21 -2.67 11.76
C ASP A 682 -0.77 -3.92 11.05
N LEU A 683 -1.42 -4.83 11.81
CA LEU A 683 -2.05 -6.01 11.24
C LEU A 683 -3.22 -5.65 10.33
N GLU A 684 -4.05 -4.67 10.71
CA GLU A 684 -5.16 -4.22 9.85
C GLU A 684 -4.64 -3.61 8.55
N GLU A 685 -3.60 -2.78 8.63
CA GLU A 685 -2.95 -2.21 7.46
C GLU A 685 -2.32 -3.31 6.58
N ALA A 686 -1.64 -4.31 7.15
CA ALA A 686 -1.10 -5.44 6.40
C ALA A 686 -2.19 -6.29 5.72
N LEU A 687 -3.36 -6.47 6.34
CA LEU A 687 -4.50 -7.17 5.75
C LEU A 687 -5.07 -6.42 4.53
N GLU A 688 -5.00 -5.10 4.52
CA GLU A 688 -5.52 -4.25 3.44
C GLU A 688 -4.50 -4.01 2.31
N MET A 689 -3.25 -3.76 2.69
CA MET A 689 -2.18 -3.32 1.80
C MET A 689 -1.35 -4.47 1.22
N GLY A 690 -1.34 -5.65 1.83
CA GLY A 690 -0.49 -6.76 1.37
C GLY A 690 0.99 -6.35 1.32
N VAL A 691 1.71 -6.72 0.27
CA VAL A 691 3.15 -6.41 0.13
C VAL A 691 3.46 -4.91 0.17
N ASP A 692 2.52 -4.03 -0.19
CA ASP A 692 2.70 -2.57 -0.06
C ASP A 692 3.02 -2.15 1.39
N TRP A 693 2.45 -2.86 2.39
CA TRP A 693 2.81 -2.66 3.79
C TRP A 693 4.27 -3.08 4.06
N SER A 694 4.71 -4.21 3.50
CA SER A 694 6.09 -4.68 3.67
C SER A 694 7.11 -3.71 3.06
N LEU A 695 6.78 -3.11 1.90
CA LEU A 695 7.61 -2.08 1.28
C LEU A 695 7.76 -0.86 2.16
N ARG A 696 6.62 -0.34 2.66
CA ARG A 696 6.60 0.85 3.53
C ARG A 696 7.42 0.66 4.81
N GLU A 697 7.36 -0.52 5.41
CA GLU A 697 8.09 -0.83 6.64
C GLU A 697 9.55 -1.28 6.39
N GLY A 698 9.98 -1.41 5.12
CA GLY A 698 11.34 -1.82 4.76
C GLY A 698 11.64 -3.32 4.82
N TYR A 699 10.61 -4.16 4.79
CA TYR A 699 10.72 -5.64 4.78
C TYR A 699 10.63 -6.27 3.38
N ALA A 700 10.59 -5.46 2.32
CA ALA A 700 10.60 -5.91 0.92
C ALA A 700 11.35 -4.89 0.05
N TRP A 701 11.91 -5.36 -1.06
CA TRP A 701 12.41 -4.49 -2.13
C TRP A 701 11.29 -4.20 -3.13
N ALA A 702 11.39 -3.07 -3.84
CA ALA A 702 10.34 -2.63 -4.77
C ALA A 702 10.06 -3.69 -5.85
N GLU A 703 11.11 -4.34 -6.35
CA GLU A 703 11.08 -5.38 -7.37
C GLU A 703 10.41 -6.67 -6.87
N ASP A 704 10.48 -6.97 -5.56
CA ASP A 704 9.82 -8.16 -4.98
C ASP A 704 8.30 -8.14 -5.21
N LYS A 705 7.72 -6.94 -5.33
CA LYS A 705 6.30 -6.74 -5.63
C LYS A 705 5.99 -7.12 -7.07
N GLU A 706 6.84 -6.76 -8.03
CA GLU A 706 6.63 -7.03 -9.45
C GLU A 706 6.68 -8.52 -9.78
N HIS A 707 7.53 -9.27 -9.06
CA HIS A 707 7.63 -10.72 -9.15
C HIS A 707 6.70 -11.45 -8.17
N CYS A 708 5.60 -10.83 -7.75
CA CYS A 708 4.60 -11.45 -6.89
C CYS A 708 3.24 -11.56 -7.60
N GLU A 709 2.56 -12.70 -7.48
CA GLU A 709 1.19 -12.84 -7.97
C GLU A 709 0.28 -11.74 -7.37
N GLU A 710 -0.56 -11.11 -8.20
CA GLU A 710 -1.36 -9.91 -7.84
C GLU A 710 -0.53 -8.71 -7.34
N TYR A 711 0.74 -8.61 -7.69
CA TYR A 711 1.65 -7.65 -7.09
C TYR A 711 1.63 -7.72 -5.54
N GLY A 712 1.35 -8.91 -5.00
CA GLY A 712 1.28 -9.16 -3.56
C GLY A 712 0.09 -8.51 -2.83
N ARG A 713 -0.96 -8.09 -3.55
CA ARG A 713 -2.15 -7.46 -2.95
C ARG A 713 -3.43 -7.73 -3.74
N MET A 714 -4.43 -8.30 -3.06
CA MET A 714 -5.81 -8.32 -3.53
C MET A 714 -6.56 -7.08 -3.06
N LEU A 715 -6.98 -6.23 -4.00
CA LEU A 715 -7.58 -4.92 -3.73
C LEU A 715 -8.94 -4.99 -3.04
N GLN A 716 -9.68 -6.08 -3.21
CA GLN A 716 -10.98 -6.31 -2.59
C GLN A 716 -10.91 -6.77 -1.13
N ALA A 717 -9.71 -6.84 -0.54
CA ALA A 717 -9.55 -7.20 0.86
C ALA A 717 -10.28 -6.22 1.78
N ASP A 718 -11.01 -6.76 2.76
CA ASP A 718 -11.66 -5.96 3.80
C ASP A 718 -11.32 -6.55 5.18
N PRO A 719 -10.43 -5.88 5.95
CA PRO A 719 -10.06 -6.31 7.29
C PRO A 719 -11.25 -6.43 8.25
N ASN A 720 -12.39 -5.78 7.99
CA ASN A 720 -13.60 -5.88 8.81
C ASN A 720 -14.33 -7.22 8.62
N LYS A 721 -14.05 -7.94 7.52
CA LYS A 721 -14.57 -9.29 7.28
C LYS A 721 -13.71 -10.39 7.88
N VAL A 722 -12.60 -10.01 8.52
CA VAL A 722 -11.74 -10.92 9.28
C VAL A 722 -12.13 -10.85 10.76
N SER A 723 -12.55 -11.98 11.34
CA SER A 723 -13.03 -12.02 12.72
C SER A 723 -11.94 -11.63 13.73
N ALA A 724 -12.33 -11.08 14.88
CA ALA A 724 -11.41 -10.78 15.97
C ALA A 724 -10.63 -12.03 16.43
N ARG A 725 -11.25 -13.22 16.34
CA ARG A 725 -10.57 -14.49 16.63
C ARG A 725 -9.47 -14.80 15.61
N ALA A 726 -9.74 -14.58 14.32
CA ALA A 726 -8.74 -14.77 13.26
C ALA A 726 -7.57 -13.78 13.43
N LYS A 727 -7.86 -12.50 13.65
CA LYS A 727 -6.84 -11.46 13.93
C LYS A 727 -6.00 -11.82 15.16
N LYS A 728 -6.63 -12.25 16.27
CA LYS A 728 -5.93 -12.67 17.50
C LYS A 728 -5.00 -13.87 17.28
N ARG A 729 -5.36 -14.80 16.39
CA ARG A 729 -4.51 -15.95 16.02
C ARG A 729 -3.36 -15.54 15.09
N GLY A 730 -3.63 -14.65 14.14
CA GLY A 730 -2.66 -14.19 13.14
C GLY A 730 -1.62 -13.23 13.70
N LEU A 731 -2.03 -12.28 14.55
CA LEU A 731 -1.16 -11.22 15.08
C LEU A 731 0.22 -11.71 15.56
N PRO A 732 0.32 -12.74 16.42
CA PRO A 732 1.64 -13.21 16.85
C PRO A 732 2.40 -13.99 15.77
N GLN A 733 1.78 -14.45 14.69
CA GLN A 733 2.34 -15.44 13.75
C GLN A 733 2.89 -14.83 12.45
N LEU A 734 2.85 -13.51 12.27
CA LEU A 734 3.40 -12.90 11.04
C LEU A 734 4.92 -13.06 11.01
N GLY A 735 5.48 -13.34 9.83
CA GLY A 735 6.91 -13.58 9.64
C GLY A 735 7.35 -14.93 10.21
N THR A 736 6.45 -15.92 10.25
CA THR A 736 6.76 -17.27 10.73
C THR A 736 6.48 -18.31 9.66
N LEU A 737 7.31 -19.36 9.64
CA LEU A 737 7.20 -20.41 8.64
C LEU A 737 5.95 -21.26 8.85
N GLY A 738 5.76 -21.71 10.09
CA GLY A 738 4.68 -22.58 10.47
C GLY A 738 5.07 -24.02 10.71
N ALA A 739 4.18 -24.96 10.35
CA ALA A 739 4.33 -26.39 10.55
C ALA A 739 3.64 -27.15 9.41
N GLY A 740 3.72 -28.48 9.41
CA GLY A 740 3.17 -29.31 8.33
C GLY A 740 4.10 -29.35 7.13
N ASN A 741 3.57 -29.09 5.94
CA ASN A 741 4.33 -29.08 4.68
C ASN A 741 5.04 -27.75 4.41
N HIS A 742 5.08 -26.82 5.38
CA HIS A 742 5.79 -25.55 5.23
C HIS A 742 7.29 -25.74 5.50
N TYR A 743 8.11 -25.15 4.64
CA TYR A 743 9.57 -25.26 4.70
C TYR A 743 10.24 -23.99 4.12
N ALA A 744 11.49 -23.78 4.51
CA ALA A 744 12.43 -22.95 3.76
C ALA A 744 13.60 -23.84 3.34
N GLU A 745 13.97 -23.82 2.07
CA GLU A 745 14.96 -24.73 1.49
C GLU A 745 16.02 -23.97 0.72
N ILE A 746 17.28 -24.32 0.96
CA ILE A 746 18.41 -23.92 0.12
C ILE A 746 18.58 -25.02 -0.92
N GLN A 747 18.50 -24.63 -2.18
CA GLN A 747 18.47 -25.55 -3.32
C GLN A 747 19.52 -25.16 -4.36
N ILE A 748 19.95 -26.14 -5.14
CA ILE A 748 20.90 -25.97 -6.24
C ILE A 748 20.17 -26.20 -7.57
N VAL A 749 20.46 -25.37 -8.57
CA VAL A 749 20.03 -25.59 -9.96
C VAL A 749 20.70 -26.85 -10.51
N ASP A 750 19.92 -27.92 -10.61
CA ASP A 750 20.37 -29.26 -11.00
C ASP A 750 20.29 -29.44 -12.53
N ASP A 751 19.19 -28.98 -13.14
CA ASP A 751 18.99 -29.00 -14.59
C ASP A 751 18.27 -27.75 -15.08
N ILE A 752 18.61 -27.34 -16.31
CA ILE A 752 17.92 -26.29 -17.07
C ILE A 752 17.32 -26.94 -18.31
N TYR A 753 16.00 -26.82 -18.46
CA TYR A 753 15.24 -27.36 -19.60
C TYR A 753 14.86 -26.28 -20.62
N ASN A 754 14.86 -25.01 -20.20
CA ASN A 754 14.58 -23.87 -21.06
C ASN A 754 15.55 -22.73 -20.72
N ASP A 755 16.65 -22.64 -21.47
CA ASP A 755 17.72 -21.67 -21.22
C ASP A 755 17.23 -20.22 -21.30
N TYR A 756 16.28 -19.93 -22.21
CA TYR A 756 15.73 -18.58 -22.34
C TYR A 756 14.92 -18.19 -21.10
N ALA A 757 14.05 -19.09 -20.64
CA ALA A 757 13.25 -18.85 -19.45
C ALA A 757 14.12 -18.76 -18.18
N ALA A 758 15.11 -19.65 -18.05
CA ALA A 758 16.05 -19.63 -16.94
C ALA A 758 16.81 -18.30 -16.87
N ARG A 759 17.40 -17.85 -17.98
CA ARG A 759 18.12 -16.56 -18.02
C ARG A 759 17.24 -15.36 -17.66
N LYS A 760 15.97 -15.37 -18.09
CA LYS A 760 15.01 -14.31 -17.71
C LYS A 760 14.66 -14.34 -16.23
N MET A 761 14.74 -15.50 -15.58
CA MET A 761 14.61 -15.66 -14.13
C MET A 761 15.93 -15.43 -13.39
N GLY A 762 16.97 -14.91 -14.06
CA GLY A 762 18.30 -14.69 -13.48
C GLY A 762 19.03 -15.98 -13.12
N ILE A 763 18.72 -17.07 -13.84
CA ILE A 763 19.42 -18.36 -13.75
C ILE A 763 20.20 -18.62 -15.04
N ASP A 764 21.52 -18.55 -14.95
CA ASP A 764 22.43 -18.56 -16.10
C ASP A 764 23.22 -19.87 -16.25
N HIS A 765 23.38 -20.65 -15.18
CA HIS A 765 24.08 -21.93 -15.20
C HIS A 765 23.57 -22.93 -14.17
N LYS A 766 23.99 -24.19 -14.32
CA LYS A 766 23.79 -25.24 -13.31
C LYS A 766 24.76 -25.03 -12.15
N GLY A 767 24.35 -25.33 -10.93
CA GLY A 767 25.15 -25.13 -9.72
C GLY A 767 24.78 -23.88 -8.93
N GLN A 768 24.06 -22.94 -9.54
CA GLN A 768 23.61 -21.72 -8.89
C GLN A 768 22.66 -22.02 -7.72
N VAL A 769 22.78 -21.25 -6.64
CA VAL A 769 22.03 -21.41 -5.40
C VAL A 769 20.74 -20.60 -5.44
N CYS A 770 19.64 -21.24 -5.04
CA CYS A 770 18.33 -20.63 -4.86
C CYS A 770 17.79 -20.91 -3.46
N VAL A 771 16.83 -20.09 -3.01
CA VAL A 771 16.12 -20.30 -1.74
C VAL A 771 14.62 -20.34 -1.99
N MET A 772 13.98 -21.44 -1.64
CA MET A 772 12.54 -21.63 -1.77
C MET A 772 11.86 -21.51 -0.40
N ILE A 773 10.83 -20.67 -0.30
CA ILE A 773 10.05 -20.45 0.92
C ILE A 773 8.61 -20.88 0.65
N HIS A 774 8.14 -21.89 1.36
CA HIS A 774 6.76 -22.37 1.30
C HIS A 774 6.03 -22.07 2.62
N SER A 775 5.08 -21.12 2.57
CA SER A 775 4.20 -20.81 3.69
C SER A 775 2.90 -20.13 3.22
N GLY A 776 2.00 -19.85 4.17
CA GLY A 776 0.67 -19.32 3.93
C GLY A 776 0.19 -18.31 4.96
N SER A 777 -1.13 -18.24 5.14
CA SER A 777 -1.81 -17.27 6.02
C SER A 777 -1.88 -17.71 7.49
N ARG A 778 -1.21 -18.82 7.82
CA ARG A 778 -1.04 -19.31 9.20
C ARG A 778 -2.40 -19.53 9.88
N GLY A 779 -2.49 -19.29 11.19
CA GLY A 779 -3.73 -19.44 11.94
C GLY A 779 -4.85 -18.47 11.53
N LEU A 780 -4.52 -17.37 10.83
CA LEU A 780 -5.48 -16.36 10.42
C LEU A 780 -6.40 -16.89 9.33
N GLY A 781 -5.85 -17.33 8.18
CA GLY A 781 -6.68 -17.85 7.08
C GLY A 781 -7.42 -19.13 7.45
N HIS A 782 -6.82 -19.99 8.27
CA HIS A 782 -7.52 -21.16 8.81
C HIS A 782 -8.79 -20.75 9.56
N GLN A 783 -8.71 -19.71 10.39
CA GLN A 783 -9.87 -19.23 11.12
C GLN A 783 -10.89 -18.57 10.19
N VAL A 784 -10.46 -17.79 9.20
CA VAL A 784 -11.34 -17.21 8.17
C VAL A 784 -12.14 -18.30 7.43
N ALA A 785 -11.48 -19.37 6.99
CA ALA A 785 -12.15 -20.50 6.36
C ALA A 785 -13.14 -21.21 7.32
N THR A 786 -12.75 -21.39 8.59
CA THR A 786 -13.60 -22.02 9.61
C THR A 786 -14.86 -21.20 9.88
N ASP A 787 -14.72 -19.88 10.00
CA ASP A 787 -15.82 -18.96 10.26
C ASP A 787 -16.80 -18.94 9.07
N ALA A 788 -16.25 -18.95 7.84
CA ALA A 788 -17.04 -18.99 6.61
C ALA A 788 -17.85 -20.28 6.46
N LEU A 789 -17.27 -21.45 6.78
CA LEU A 789 -17.99 -22.73 6.72
C LEU A 789 -19.26 -22.72 7.57
N VAL A 790 -19.19 -22.17 8.79
CA VAL A 790 -20.35 -22.07 9.70
C VAL A 790 -21.43 -21.15 9.13
N ALA A 791 -21.03 -20.03 8.51
CA ALA A 791 -21.98 -19.12 7.87
C ALA A 791 -22.63 -19.76 6.63
N MET A 792 -21.84 -20.45 5.80
CA MET A 792 -22.31 -21.06 4.57
C MET A 792 -23.21 -22.27 4.79
N GLU A 793 -23.00 -23.07 5.84
CA GLU A 793 -23.95 -24.13 6.21
C GLU A 793 -25.37 -23.58 6.48
N LYS A 794 -25.47 -22.34 7.00
CA LYS A 794 -26.76 -21.66 7.18
C LYS A 794 -27.29 -21.12 5.85
N ALA A 795 -26.43 -20.52 5.02
CA ALA A 795 -26.79 -20.01 3.70
C ALA A 795 -27.33 -21.13 2.79
N MET A 796 -26.70 -22.30 2.76
CA MET A 796 -27.17 -23.44 1.97
C MET A 796 -28.59 -23.89 2.35
N LYS A 797 -28.90 -23.91 3.65
CA LYS A 797 -30.25 -24.25 4.12
C LYS A 797 -31.28 -23.21 3.69
N ARG A 798 -30.94 -21.92 3.77
CA ARG A 798 -31.79 -20.81 3.31
C ARG A 798 -32.02 -20.88 1.80
N ASP A 799 -30.95 -21.06 1.04
CA ASP A 799 -30.92 -20.97 -0.42
C ASP A 799 -31.21 -22.32 -1.10
N LYS A 800 -31.51 -23.36 -0.32
CA LYS A 800 -31.81 -24.73 -0.75
C LYS A 800 -30.72 -25.33 -1.66
N ILE A 801 -29.46 -25.01 -1.38
CA ILE A 801 -28.31 -25.58 -2.11
C ILE A 801 -28.08 -27.01 -1.63
N ILE A 802 -28.24 -27.97 -2.53
CA ILE A 802 -28.04 -29.40 -2.26
C ILE A 802 -26.66 -29.80 -2.75
N VAL A 803 -25.88 -30.44 -1.87
CA VAL A 803 -24.55 -30.97 -2.19
C VAL A 803 -24.47 -32.44 -1.79
N ASN A 804 -23.62 -33.19 -2.48
CA ASN A 804 -23.41 -34.62 -2.20
C ASN A 804 -22.57 -34.87 -0.94
N ASP A 805 -21.84 -33.86 -0.47
CA ASP A 805 -20.99 -33.94 0.72
C ASP A 805 -21.10 -32.63 1.51
N ARG A 806 -21.37 -32.72 2.82
CA ARG A 806 -21.44 -31.56 3.72
C ARG A 806 -20.14 -30.73 3.72
N GLN A 807 -19.00 -31.35 3.44
CA GLN A 807 -17.71 -30.66 3.33
C GLN A 807 -17.63 -29.70 2.13
N LEU A 808 -18.56 -29.78 1.18
CA LEU A 808 -18.73 -28.82 0.07
C LEU A 808 -19.58 -27.60 0.46
N ALA A 809 -19.55 -27.20 1.74
CA ALA A 809 -20.30 -26.03 2.17
C ALA A 809 -19.93 -24.79 1.34
N CYS A 810 -20.95 -24.08 0.85
CA CYS A 810 -20.81 -22.99 -0.09
C CYS A 810 -21.95 -21.96 0.05
N ALA A 811 -21.77 -20.78 -0.51
CA ALA A 811 -22.84 -19.78 -0.67
C ALA A 811 -22.85 -19.26 -2.10
N ARG A 812 -23.98 -18.67 -2.54
CA ARG A 812 -24.02 -17.97 -3.83
C ARG A 812 -22.99 -16.85 -3.81
N ILE A 813 -22.27 -16.65 -4.92
CA ILE A 813 -21.21 -15.64 -5.01
C ILE A 813 -21.76 -14.26 -4.66
N ALA A 814 -22.94 -13.91 -5.17
CA ALA A 814 -23.58 -12.62 -4.94
C ALA A 814 -24.25 -12.47 -3.56
N SER A 815 -24.31 -13.52 -2.73
CA SER A 815 -24.89 -13.42 -1.40
C SER A 815 -23.98 -12.65 -0.44
N GLN A 816 -24.55 -12.15 0.65
CA GLN A 816 -23.77 -11.50 1.72
C GLN A 816 -22.66 -12.40 2.25
N GLU A 817 -22.97 -13.69 2.51
CA GLU A 817 -21.98 -14.66 3.00
C GLU A 817 -20.89 -14.96 1.97
N GLY A 818 -21.25 -15.01 0.68
CA GLY A 818 -20.30 -15.21 -0.42
C GLY A 818 -19.32 -14.03 -0.55
N GLN A 819 -19.85 -12.81 -0.57
CA GLN A 819 -19.04 -11.58 -0.67
C GLN A 819 -18.19 -11.35 0.59
N ASP A 820 -18.74 -11.58 1.79
CA ASP A 820 -17.97 -11.45 3.03
C ASP A 820 -16.82 -12.45 3.08
N TYR A 821 -17.03 -13.69 2.64
CA TYR A 821 -15.96 -14.67 2.55
C TYR A 821 -14.89 -14.25 1.53
N LEU A 822 -15.27 -13.80 0.33
CA LEU A 822 -14.31 -13.38 -0.70
C LEU A 822 -13.42 -12.22 -0.21
N LYS A 823 -14.01 -11.22 0.46
CA LYS A 823 -13.27 -10.09 1.04
C LYS A 823 -12.36 -10.52 2.20
N GLY A 824 -12.84 -11.40 3.09
CA GLY A 824 -12.06 -11.96 4.19
C GLY A 824 -10.93 -12.89 3.71
N MET A 825 -11.18 -13.66 2.65
CA MET A 825 -10.18 -14.50 1.98
C MET A 825 -9.11 -13.63 1.31
N ALA A 826 -9.49 -12.55 0.62
CA ALA A 826 -8.55 -11.60 0.05
C ALA A 826 -7.64 -10.97 1.13
N ALA A 827 -8.21 -10.58 2.28
CA ALA A 827 -7.43 -10.09 3.42
C ALA A 827 -6.47 -11.16 3.97
N ALA A 828 -6.91 -12.41 4.12
CA ALA A 828 -6.03 -13.52 4.49
C ALA A 828 -4.94 -13.79 3.43
N GLY A 829 -5.27 -13.56 2.15
CA GLY A 829 -4.32 -13.60 1.02
C GLY A 829 -3.22 -12.56 1.18
N ASN A 830 -3.58 -11.30 1.44
CA ASN A 830 -2.65 -10.21 1.72
C ASN A 830 -1.73 -10.54 2.89
N TYR A 831 -2.28 -11.05 3.99
CA TYR A 831 -1.48 -11.51 5.14
C TYR A 831 -0.45 -12.57 4.76
N ALA A 832 -0.80 -13.55 3.91
CA ALA A 832 0.13 -14.59 3.50
C ALA A 832 1.29 -14.06 2.64
N TRP A 833 1.04 -13.10 1.75
CA TRP A 833 2.11 -12.44 1.00
C TRP A 833 3.01 -11.61 1.91
N VAL A 834 2.45 -10.87 2.87
CA VAL A 834 3.24 -10.17 3.90
C VAL A 834 4.07 -11.15 4.72
N ASN A 835 3.52 -12.33 5.04
CA ASN A 835 4.25 -13.37 5.75
C ASN A 835 5.46 -13.87 4.94
N ARG A 836 5.29 -14.12 3.63
CA ARG A 836 6.38 -14.56 2.74
C ARG A 836 7.41 -13.48 2.46
N SER A 837 7.01 -12.22 2.27
CA SER A 837 7.95 -11.09 2.14
C SER A 837 8.77 -10.89 3.42
N SER A 838 8.12 -10.99 4.58
CA SER A 838 8.78 -10.97 5.88
C SER A 838 9.87 -12.06 6.01
N MET A 839 9.57 -13.29 5.58
CA MET A 839 10.56 -14.37 5.57
C MET A 839 11.64 -14.20 4.49
N THR A 840 11.33 -13.53 3.39
CA THR A 840 12.33 -13.12 2.37
C THR A 840 13.35 -12.19 3.00
N PHE A 841 12.89 -11.17 3.73
CA PHE A 841 13.76 -10.27 4.49
C PHE A 841 14.62 -11.02 5.51
N LEU A 842 14.03 -11.90 6.32
CA LEU A 842 14.78 -12.69 7.32
C LEU A 842 15.81 -13.64 6.67
N THR A 843 15.47 -14.22 5.52
CA THR A 843 16.39 -15.05 4.73
C THR A 843 17.59 -14.24 4.24
N ARG A 844 17.34 -13.04 3.70
CA ARG A 844 18.39 -12.10 3.29
C ARG A 844 19.32 -11.76 4.45
N GLN A 845 18.79 -11.50 5.65
CA GLN A 845 19.61 -11.26 6.85
C GLN A 845 20.44 -12.48 7.25
N ALA A 846 19.88 -13.69 7.17
CA ALA A 846 20.58 -14.92 7.50
C ALA A 846 21.78 -15.19 6.56
N PHE A 847 21.62 -14.94 5.26
CA PHE A 847 22.68 -15.04 4.26
C PHE A 847 23.74 -13.94 4.45
N ALA A 848 23.32 -12.69 4.60
CA ALA A 848 24.22 -11.56 4.84
C ALA A 848 25.13 -11.79 6.06
N LYS A 849 24.59 -12.37 7.14
CA LYS A 849 25.36 -12.72 8.34
C LYS A 849 26.44 -13.79 8.09
N VAL A 850 26.14 -14.80 7.28
CA VAL A 850 27.06 -15.93 7.05
C VAL A 850 28.15 -15.56 6.06
N PHE A 851 27.79 -14.86 4.99
CA PHE A 851 28.74 -14.43 3.95
C PHE A 851 29.40 -13.07 4.25
N ASN A 852 28.99 -12.40 5.34
CA ASN A 852 29.52 -11.11 5.77
C ASN A 852 29.52 -10.05 4.64
N THR A 853 28.41 -10.00 3.91
CA THR A 853 28.17 -9.07 2.79
C THR A 853 26.69 -8.68 2.76
N THR A 854 26.30 -7.74 1.91
CA THR A 854 24.90 -7.32 1.80
C THR A 854 24.08 -8.30 0.97
N PRO A 855 22.73 -8.38 1.17
CA PRO A 855 21.89 -9.22 0.32
C PRO A 855 21.85 -8.76 -1.14
N ASP A 856 22.12 -7.48 -1.40
CA ASP A 856 22.22 -6.90 -2.75
C ASP A 856 23.46 -7.41 -3.48
N ASP A 857 24.62 -7.43 -2.81
CA ASP A 857 25.86 -8.02 -3.32
C ASP A 857 25.75 -9.55 -3.55
N LEU A 858 24.83 -10.22 -2.84
CA LEU A 858 24.50 -11.64 -3.03
C LEU A 858 23.42 -11.87 -4.09
N ASP A 859 22.92 -10.80 -4.71
CA ASP A 859 21.97 -10.82 -5.80
C ASP A 859 20.67 -11.58 -5.43
N MET A 860 20.20 -11.36 -4.19
CA MET A 860 19.09 -12.12 -3.57
C MET A 860 17.69 -11.66 -4.03
N HIS A 861 17.44 -11.62 -5.33
CA HIS A 861 16.16 -11.20 -5.92
C HIS A 861 15.12 -12.32 -5.92
N VAL A 862 13.84 -11.94 -5.82
CA VAL A 862 12.72 -12.87 -5.98
C VAL A 862 12.56 -13.21 -7.46
N ILE A 863 12.56 -14.51 -7.79
CA ILE A 863 12.19 -15.00 -9.12
C ILE A 863 10.67 -14.87 -9.29
N TYR A 864 9.92 -15.45 -8.36
CA TYR A 864 8.47 -15.33 -8.34
C TYR A 864 7.88 -15.70 -6.96
N ASP A 865 6.65 -15.28 -6.70
CA ASP A 865 5.80 -15.71 -5.58
C ASP A 865 4.41 -16.06 -6.10
N VAL A 866 3.95 -17.29 -5.85
CA VAL A 866 2.68 -17.80 -6.35
C VAL A 866 1.88 -18.57 -5.30
N SER A 867 0.57 -18.36 -5.31
CA SER A 867 -0.39 -19.05 -4.45
C SER A 867 -0.79 -20.41 -5.02
N HIS A 868 -1.18 -21.34 -4.16
CA HIS A 868 -1.81 -22.60 -4.57
C HIS A 868 -3.12 -22.94 -3.84
N ASN A 869 -3.58 -22.07 -2.94
CA ASN A 869 -4.86 -22.17 -2.24
C ASN A 869 -5.57 -20.81 -2.31
N ILE A 870 -6.33 -20.53 -3.37
CA ILE A 870 -6.97 -19.23 -3.58
C ILE A 870 -8.21 -19.35 -4.46
N ALA A 871 -9.14 -18.40 -4.36
CA ALA A 871 -10.14 -18.17 -5.40
C ALA A 871 -9.94 -16.79 -6.03
N LYS A 872 -9.99 -16.70 -7.36
CA LYS A 872 -9.72 -15.45 -8.09
C LYS A 872 -10.74 -15.20 -9.19
N VAL A 873 -11.09 -13.93 -9.37
CA VAL A 873 -11.92 -13.47 -10.48
C VAL A 873 -11.01 -13.25 -11.68
N GLU A 874 -11.23 -13.99 -12.75
CA GLU A 874 -10.38 -14.01 -13.94
C GLU A 874 -11.23 -14.01 -15.22
N GLN A 875 -10.71 -13.44 -16.30
CA GLN A 875 -11.34 -13.52 -17.62
C GLN A 875 -10.82 -14.76 -18.36
N HIS A 876 -11.75 -15.57 -18.88
CA HIS A 876 -11.45 -16.79 -19.62
C HIS A 876 -12.37 -16.92 -20.83
N VAL A 877 -11.90 -17.60 -21.88
CA VAL A 877 -12.73 -17.92 -23.05
C VAL A 877 -13.30 -19.33 -22.90
N VAL A 878 -14.63 -19.44 -22.84
CA VAL A 878 -15.35 -20.72 -22.73
C VAL A 878 -16.34 -20.82 -23.89
N ASP A 879 -16.23 -21.89 -24.67
CA ASP A 879 -17.04 -22.11 -25.89
C ASP A 879 -16.98 -20.92 -26.87
N GLY A 880 -15.78 -20.32 -27.00
CA GLY A 880 -15.54 -19.16 -27.87
C GLY A 880 -16.08 -17.82 -27.35
N LYS A 881 -16.60 -17.78 -26.12
CA LYS A 881 -17.10 -16.55 -25.48
C LYS A 881 -16.27 -16.17 -24.27
N GLU A 882 -15.93 -14.89 -24.17
CA GLU A 882 -15.30 -14.35 -22.96
C GLU A 882 -16.28 -14.38 -21.79
N ARG A 883 -15.80 -14.88 -20.65
CA ARG A 883 -16.56 -14.97 -19.40
C ARG A 883 -15.68 -14.57 -18.22
N THR A 884 -16.30 -13.90 -17.26
CA THR A 884 -15.68 -13.59 -15.98
C THR A 884 -15.97 -14.70 -14.99
N LEU A 885 -14.94 -15.43 -14.57
CA LEU A 885 -15.07 -16.63 -13.75
C LEU A 885 -14.40 -16.45 -12.39
N LEU A 886 -15.01 -17.00 -11.33
CA LEU A 886 -14.37 -17.23 -10.05
C LEU A 886 -13.68 -18.61 -10.05
N VAL A 887 -12.38 -18.61 -10.27
CA VAL A 887 -11.55 -19.81 -10.34
C VAL A 887 -11.07 -20.20 -8.95
N HIS A 888 -11.55 -21.33 -8.45
CA HIS A 888 -11.12 -21.94 -7.19
C HIS A 888 -9.93 -22.86 -7.44
N ARG A 889 -8.83 -22.62 -6.75
CA ARG A 889 -7.61 -23.43 -6.79
C ARG A 889 -7.27 -23.91 -5.38
N LYS A 890 -7.22 -25.22 -5.19
CA LYS A 890 -6.80 -25.84 -3.92
C LYS A 890 -5.73 -26.89 -4.20
N GLY A 891 -4.53 -26.64 -3.70
CA GLY A 891 -3.34 -27.37 -4.12
C GLY A 891 -3.14 -27.32 -5.63
N SER A 892 -3.39 -26.15 -6.25
CA SER A 892 -3.19 -25.95 -7.68
C SER A 892 -2.81 -24.50 -7.94
N THR A 893 -1.98 -24.27 -8.94
CA THR A 893 -1.24 -23.01 -9.10
C THR A 893 -1.61 -22.34 -10.42
N ARG A 894 -1.76 -21.01 -10.41
CA ARG A 894 -1.97 -20.24 -11.65
C ARG A 894 -0.73 -20.35 -12.56
N ALA A 895 -0.96 -20.50 -13.85
CA ALA A 895 0.03 -20.78 -14.88
C ALA A 895 -0.33 -20.04 -16.17
N PHE A 896 -0.41 -18.71 -16.12
CA PHE A 896 -0.80 -17.91 -17.28
C PHE A 896 0.19 -18.01 -18.45
N PRO A 897 -0.31 -18.00 -19.70
CA PRO A 897 0.50 -18.15 -20.89
C PRO A 897 1.40 -16.94 -21.15
N PRO A 898 2.40 -17.06 -22.04
CA PRO A 898 3.09 -15.89 -22.59
C PRO A 898 2.09 -14.81 -23.05
N HIS A 899 2.49 -13.55 -22.94
CA HIS A 899 1.73 -12.36 -23.32
C HIS A 899 0.49 -12.06 -22.47
N HIS A 900 0.23 -12.83 -21.41
CA HIS A 900 -0.88 -12.52 -20.51
C HIS A 900 -0.57 -11.23 -19.71
N PRO A 901 -1.51 -10.25 -19.66
CA PRO A 901 -1.23 -8.91 -19.13
C PRO A 901 -0.93 -8.85 -17.63
N LEU A 902 -1.33 -9.89 -16.87
CA LEU A 902 -1.09 -9.99 -15.42
C LEU A 902 0.24 -10.66 -15.04
N ILE A 903 1.11 -10.95 -16.02
CA ILE A 903 2.46 -11.49 -15.78
C ILE A 903 3.45 -10.32 -15.74
N ALA A 904 4.49 -10.43 -14.89
CA ALA A 904 5.61 -9.49 -14.86
C ALA A 904 6.24 -9.32 -16.25
N VAL A 905 6.76 -8.11 -16.52
CA VAL A 905 7.28 -7.73 -17.86
C VAL A 905 8.36 -8.71 -18.35
N ASP A 906 9.28 -9.10 -17.47
CA ASP A 906 10.40 -10.00 -17.80
C ASP A 906 9.96 -11.37 -18.30
N TYR A 907 8.77 -11.81 -17.88
CA TYR A 907 8.22 -13.14 -18.14
C TYR A 907 7.14 -13.15 -19.22
N GLN A 908 6.85 -12.01 -19.85
CA GLN A 908 5.87 -11.89 -20.92
C GLN A 908 6.14 -12.86 -22.08
N LEU A 909 7.41 -13.17 -22.38
CA LEU A 909 7.76 -14.09 -23.47
C LEU A 909 7.88 -15.56 -23.04
N THR A 910 7.99 -15.82 -21.73
CA THR A 910 8.19 -17.17 -21.18
C THR A 910 6.89 -17.79 -20.70
N GLY A 911 5.90 -16.95 -20.36
CA GLY A 911 4.76 -17.32 -19.54
C GLY A 911 5.10 -17.22 -18.05
N GLN A 912 4.06 -17.29 -17.20
CA GLN A 912 4.19 -17.09 -15.77
C GLN A 912 5.09 -18.17 -15.16
N PRO A 913 6.10 -17.83 -14.34
CA PRO A 913 6.83 -18.81 -13.55
C PRO A 913 5.87 -19.52 -12.59
N VAL A 914 6.00 -20.83 -12.50
CA VAL A 914 5.21 -21.68 -11.60
C VAL A 914 6.16 -22.48 -10.73
N LEU A 915 6.05 -22.31 -9.42
CA LEU A 915 6.96 -22.90 -8.44
C LEU A 915 6.35 -24.19 -7.88
N ILE A 916 6.99 -25.32 -8.16
CA ILE A 916 6.52 -26.65 -7.77
C ILE A 916 7.44 -27.21 -6.69
N GLY A 917 6.92 -27.22 -5.47
CA GLY A 917 7.61 -27.76 -4.31
C GLY A 917 7.68 -29.29 -4.32
N GLY A 918 8.86 -29.82 -4.03
CA GLY A 918 9.07 -31.24 -3.77
C GLY A 918 8.69 -31.64 -2.34
N THR A 919 9.62 -32.33 -1.69
CA THR A 919 9.62 -32.73 -0.29
C THR A 919 11.00 -32.44 0.28
N MET A 920 11.20 -32.58 1.59
CA MET A 920 12.51 -32.34 2.21
C MET A 920 13.67 -33.21 1.68
N GLY A 921 13.39 -34.23 0.86
CA GLY A 921 14.41 -35.07 0.23
C GLY A 921 14.28 -35.22 -1.28
N THR A 922 13.42 -34.45 -1.96
CA THR A 922 13.23 -34.60 -3.42
C THR A 922 13.42 -33.27 -4.14
N CYS A 923 13.64 -33.33 -5.46
CA CYS A 923 13.77 -32.13 -6.27
C CYS A 923 12.50 -31.25 -6.25
N SER A 924 12.69 -29.97 -6.52
CA SER A 924 11.65 -28.99 -6.84
C SER A 924 11.79 -28.57 -8.31
N TYR A 925 10.77 -27.92 -8.87
CA TYR A 925 10.80 -27.45 -10.26
C TYR A 925 10.29 -26.01 -10.39
N VAL A 926 10.80 -25.31 -11.39
CA VAL A 926 10.18 -24.11 -11.95
C VAL A 926 9.63 -24.48 -13.32
N LEU A 927 8.34 -24.24 -13.52
CA LEU A 927 7.64 -24.41 -14.80
C LEU A 927 7.24 -23.05 -15.36
N THR A 928 6.75 -23.01 -16.60
CA THR A 928 6.10 -21.84 -17.18
C THR A 928 4.70 -22.17 -17.71
N GLY A 929 3.80 -21.18 -17.63
CA GLY A 929 2.45 -21.29 -18.18
C GLY A 929 2.39 -21.38 -19.70
N THR A 930 1.26 -21.84 -20.24
CA THR A 930 1.09 -22.16 -21.67
C THR A 930 -0.30 -21.82 -22.19
N GLU A 931 -0.43 -21.61 -23.50
CA GLU A 931 -1.72 -21.36 -24.16
C GLU A 931 -2.68 -22.56 -24.05
N GLN A 932 -2.13 -23.77 -24.13
CA GLN A 932 -2.92 -24.99 -23.94
C GLN A 932 -3.44 -25.07 -22.50
N GLY A 933 -2.60 -24.78 -21.50
CA GLY A 933 -3.02 -24.66 -20.11
C GLY A 933 -4.11 -23.60 -19.89
N MET A 934 -4.00 -22.45 -20.58
CA MET A 934 -5.04 -21.41 -20.56
C MET A 934 -6.39 -21.95 -21.01
N THR A 935 -6.40 -22.72 -22.09
CA THR A 935 -7.63 -23.26 -22.71
C THR A 935 -8.20 -24.46 -21.96
N GLU A 936 -7.37 -25.44 -21.60
CA GLU A 936 -7.83 -26.72 -21.05
C GLU A 936 -8.08 -26.69 -19.55
N THR A 937 -7.36 -25.80 -18.84
CA THR A 937 -7.28 -25.79 -17.39
C THR A 937 -7.38 -24.38 -16.80
N PHE A 938 -8.00 -23.44 -17.50
CA PHE A 938 -8.18 -22.06 -17.01
C PHE A 938 -6.85 -21.45 -16.50
N GLY A 939 -5.76 -21.69 -17.23
CA GLY A 939 -4.42 -21.25 -16.89
C GLY A 939 -3.96 -21.76 -15.52
N THR A 940 -4.13 -23.06 -15.24
CA THR A 940 -3.82 -23.67 -13.94
C THR A 940 -2.98 -24.94 -14.12
N THR A 941 -2.04 -25.18 -13.21
CA THR A 941 -1.22 -26.40 -13.19
C THR A 941 -1.04 -26.92 -11.75
N CYS A 942 -0.27 -28.00 -11.58
CA CYS A 942 0.02 -28.60 -10.27
C CYS A 942 0.71 -27.61 -9.32
N HIS A 943 0.78 -27.96 -8.03
CA HIS A 943 1.45 -27.14 -7.00
C HIS A 943 2.66 -27.83 -6.36
N GLY A 944 2.72 -29.17 -6.41
CA GLY A 944 3.76 -29.92 -5.73
C GLY A 944 3.65 -31.43 -5.96
N ALA A 945 4.27 -32.21 -5.07
CA ALA A 945 4.23 -33.67 -5.16
C ALA A 945 2.84 -34.27 -4.87
N GLY A 946 2.08 -33.70 -3.93
CA GLY A 946 0.83 -34.27 -3.43
C GLY A 946 1.06 -35.53 -2.57
N ARG A 947 0.21 -35.75 -1.55
CA ARG A 947 0.41 -36.85 -0.62
C ARG A 947 -0.03 -38.19 -1.21
N ALA A 948 0.80 -39.22 -1.01
CA ALA A 948 0.45 -40.62 -1.29
C ALA A 948 -0.04 -41.34 -0.02
N LEU A 949 0.43 -40.92 1.16
CA LEU A 949 0.06 -41.48 2.46
C LEU A 949 -0.52 -40.43 3.40
N SER A 950 -1.52 -40.80 4.19
CA SER A 950 -2.02 -39.93 5.27
C SER A 950 -0.96 -39.78 6.36
N ARG A 951 -0.94 -38.63 7.06
CA ARG A 951 0.02 -38.37 8.15
C ARG A 951 0.00 -39.47 9.23
N ALA A 952 -1.19 -39.95 9.58
CA ALA A 952 -1.35 -41.05 10.52
C ALA A 952 -0.81 -42.40 10.00
N LYS A 953 -0.79 -42.62 8.68
CA LYS A 953 -0.17 -43.80 8.08
C LYS A 953 1.35 -43.63 8.01
N SER A 954 1.86 -42.45 7.68
CA SER A 954 3.29 -42.13 7.71
C SER A 954 3.89 -42.35 9.11
N ARG A 955 3.28 -41.80 10.16
CA ARG A 955 3.73 -41.98 11.55
C ARG A 955 3.73 -43.44 12.04
N ARG A 956 2.94 -44.31 11.42
CA ARG A 956 2.87 -45.74 11.78
C ARG A 956 3.91 -46.58 11.04
N ASN A 957 4.32 -46.12 9.86
CA ASN A 957 5.10 -46.91 8.92
C ASN A 957 6.57 -46.46 8.80
N LEU A 958 6.89 -45.25 9.22
CA LEU A 958 8.21 -44.64 9.03
C LEU A 958 8.84 -44.33 10.39
N ASP A 959 10.12 -44.67 10.53
CA ASP A 959 10.92 -44.30 11.67
C ASP A 959 11.57 -42.92 11.46
N PHE A 960 11.72 -42.16 12.55
CA PHE A 960 12.29 -40.83 12.53
C PHE A 960 13.78 -40.83 12.18
N GLN A 961 14.56 -41.73 12.79
CA GLN A 961 16.01 -41.77 12.62
C GLN A 961 16.37 -42.24 11.21
N ASP A 962 15.65 -43.26 10.70
CA ASP A 962 15.82 -43.75 9.33
C ASP A 962 15.62 -42.63 8.29
N VAL A 963 14.64 -41.74 8.50
CA VAL A 963 14.41 -40.60 7.59
C VAL A 963 15.55 -39.58 7.66
N LEU A 964 16.07 -39.29 8.86
CA LEU A 964 17.21 -38.38 9.01
C LEU A 964 18.49 -38.96 8.39
N ASP A 965 18.76 -40.25 8.63
CA ASP A 965 19.95 -40.92 8.11
C ASP A 965 19.93 -40.94 6.57
N LYS A 966 18.77 -41.23 5.95
CA LYS A 966 18.60 -41.12 4.50
C LYS A 966 18.84 -39.71 3.97
N LEU A 967 18.35 -38.68 4.65
CA LEU A 967 18.59 -37.29 4.22
C LEU A 967 20.08 -36.92 4.36
N ALA A 968 20.74 -37.40 5.41
CA ALA A 968 22.18 -37.22 5.60
C ALA A 968 23.00 -37.94 4.53
N ASP A 969 22.62 -39.16 4.15
CA ASP A 969 23.23 -39.93 3.04
C ASP A 969 23.07 -39.20 1.69
N MET A 970 21.99 -38.44 1.52
CA MET A 970 21.76 -37.56 0.37
C MET A 970 22.51 -36.22 0.46
N GLY A 971 23.24 -35.99 1.56
CA GLY A 971 24.00 -34.76 1.81
C GLY A 971 23.14 -33.55 2.18
N ILE A 972 21.90 -33.77 2.65
CA ILE A 972 20.94 -32.70 2.97
C ILE A 972 21.03 -32.33 4.46
N ALA A 973 21.37 -31.08 4.73
CA ALA A 973 21.32 -30.53 6.08
C ALA A 973 19.87 -30.26 6.49
N ILE A 974 19.46 -30.65 7.70
CA ILE A 974 18.08 -30.45 8.15
C ILE A 974 18.03 -29.75 9.51
N ARG A 975 17.08 -28.81 9.67
CA ARG A 975 16.74 -28.15 10.92
C ARG A 975 15.24 -28.25 11.15
N VAL A 976 14.85 -28.90 12.24
CA VAL A 976 13.44 -29.23 12.54
C VAL A 976 13.07 -28.78 13.94
N ALA A 977 11.90 -28.15 14.08
CA ALA A 977 11.38 -27.77 15.39
C ALA A 977 10.91 -28.97 16.23
N SER A 978 10.50 -30.07 15.58
CA SER A 978 9.95 -31.26 16.26
C SER A 978 10.23 -32.56 15.50
N PRO A 979 10.70 -33.63 16.17
CA PRO A 979 10.91 -34.94 15.55
C PRO A 979 9.66 -35.54 14.89
N LYS A 980 8.46 -35.30 15.47
CA LYS A 980 7.21 -35.85 14.94
C LYS A 980 6.91 -35.39 13.51
N LEU A 981 7.34 -34.18 13.16
CA LEU A 981 7.07 -33.53 11.88
C LEU A 981 7.95 -34.05 10.74
N VAL A 982 9.04 -34.77 11.06
CA VAL A 982 9.91 -35.40 10.05
C VAL A 982 9.25 -36.65 9.48
N MET A 983 8.71 -37.54 10.32
CA MET A 983 8.00 -38.73 9.84
C MET A 983 6.76 -38.40 9.01
N GLU A 984 6.02 -37.35 9.39
CA GLU A 984 4.80 -36.95 8.68
C GLU A 984 5.07 -36.41 7.27
N GLU A 985 6.25 -35.85 7.06
CA GLU A 985 6.63 -35.12 5.85
C GLU A 985 7.77 -35.81 5.09
N ALA A 986 8.07 -37.07 5.45
CA ALA A 986 9.04 -37.94 4.78
C ALA A 986 8.77 -38.04 3.27
N PRO A 987 9.80 -38.08 2.41
CA PRO A 987 9.64 -38.23 0.95
C PRO A 987 8.69 -39.36 0.54
N GLU A 988 8.72 -40.50 1.22
CA GLU A 988 7.89 -41.68 0.97
C GLU A 988 6.39 -41.45 1.25
N SER A 989 6.05 -40.36 1.95
CA SER A 989 4.67 -39.96 2.20
C SER A 989 4.02 -39.24 1.02
N TYR A 990 4.80 -38.85 0.02
CA TYR A 990 4.40 -38.08 -1.14
C TYR A 990 4.48 -38.90 -2.42
N LYS A 991 3.78 -38.45 -3.46
CA LYS A 991 3.97 -38.98 -4.81
C LYS A 991 5.33 -38.51 -5.33
N ASN A 992 5.82 -39.13 -6.40
CA ASN A 992 7.00 -38.64 -7.08
C ASN A 992 6.69 -37.33 -7.84
N VAL A 993 7.27 -36.22 -7.39
CA VAL A 993 7.11 -34.89 -8.00
C VAL A 993 7.53 -34.86 -9.48
N THR A 994 8.51 -35.67 -9.88
CA THR A 994 8.94 -35.76 -11.27
C THR A 994 7.86 -36.38 -12.16
N ASP A 995 7.11 -37.37 -11.65
CA ASP A 995 5.98 -37.95 -12.37
C ASP A 995 4.84 -36.94 -12.54
N VAL A 996 4.56 -36.15 -11.50
CA VAL A 996 3.57 -35.06 -11.53
C VAL A 996 3.95 -34.03 -12.60
N VAL A 997 5.17 -33.51 -12.54
CA VAL A 997 5.66 -32.47 -13.47
C VAL A 997 5.74 -32.99 -14.90
N ASN A 998 6.22 -34.22 -15.10
CA ASN A 998 6.26 -34.81 -16.44
C ASN A 998 4.86 -35.00 -17.03
N THR A 999 3.85 -35.31 -16.19
CA THR A 999 2.46 -35.39 -16.64
C THR A 999 1.95 -34.02 -17.09
N CYS A 1000 2.18 -32.95 -16.31
CA CYS A 1000 1.81 -31.59 -16.71
C CYS A 1000 2.52 -31.16 -18.01
N HIS A 1001 3.80 -31.47 -18.13
CA HIS A 1001 4.59 -31.16 -19.32
C HIS A 1001 4.09 -31.88 -20.56
N ALA A 1002 3.83 -33.18 -20.45
CA ALA A 1002 3.37 -34.00 -21.57
C ALA A 1002 1.91 -33.72 -21.94
N ALA A 1003 1.08 -33.30 -20.98
CA ALA A 1003 -0.26 -32.79 -21.26
C ALA A 1003 -0.24 -31.38 -21.88
N GLY A 1004 0.91 -30.69 -21.90
CA GLY A 1004 1.05 -29.37 -22.48
C GLY A 1004 0.49 -28.22 -21.65
N ILE A 1005 -0.03 -28.49 -20.43
CA ILE A 1005 -0.63 -27.47 -19.55
C ILE A 1005 0.40 -26.56 -18.89
N SER A 1006 1.65 -27.00 -18.76
CA SER A 1006 2.80 -26.19 -18.34
C SER A 1006 4.10 -26.75 -18.93
N LYS A 1007 5.18 -25.95 -18.96
CA LYS A 1007 6.48 -26.37 -19.52
C LYS A 1007 7.57 -26.37 -18.45
N LYS A 1008 8.42 -27.39 -18.43
CA LYS A 1008 9.60 -27.41 -17.56
C LYS A 1008 10.57 -26.31 -17.93
N ALA A 1009 11.08 -25.58 -16.93
CA ALA A 1009 12.13 -24.58 -17.12
C ALA A 1009 13.39 -24.92 -16.32
N ILE A 1010 13.26 -25.13 -15.01
CA ILE A 1010 14.39 -25.38 -14.11
C ILE A 1010 14.05 -26.55 -13.17
N LYS A 1011 15.05 -27.38 -12.85
CA LYS A 1011 14.99 -28.37 -11.76
C LYS A 1011 15.95 -27.95 -10.66
N LEU A 1012 15.48 -28.04 -9.43
CA LEU A 1012 16.20 -27.65 -8.23
C LEU A 1012 16.36 -28.89 -7.34
N ARG A 1013 17.51 -29.11 -6.70
CA ARG A 1013 17.67 -30.12 -5.64
C ARG A 1013 17.97 -29.47 -4.29
N PRO A 1014 17.34 -29.92 -3.19
CA PRO A 1014 17.64 -29.38 -1.86
C PRO A 1014 19.03 -29.81 -1.40
N ILE A 1015 19.71 -28.90 -0.70
CA ILE A 1015 20.93 -29.17 0.07
C ILE A 1015 20.76 -28.82 1.55
N ALA A 1016 19.82 -27.94 1.89
CA ALA A 1016 19.44 -27.69 3.28
C ALA A 1016 17.95 -27.40 3.41
N VAL A 1017 17.33 -27.90 4.47
CA VAL A 1017 15.89 -27.79 4.74
C VAL A 1017 15.65 -27.29 6.16
N ILE A 1018 14.88 -26.21 6.27
CA ILE A 1018 14.35 -25.68 7.52
C ILE A 1018 12.86 -25.99 7.58
N LYS A 1019 12.45 -26.70 8.64
CA LYS A 1019 11.06 -27.08 8.86
C LYS A 1019 10.62 -26.72 10.27
N GLY A 1020 9.39 -26.20 10.38
CA GLY A 1020 8.73 -26.01 11.67
C GLY A 1020 7.82 -27.14 12.07
#